data_AF-A0A1R3TA66-F1
#
_entry.id   AF-A0A1R3TA66-F1
#
_cell.length_a   1.000
_cell.length_b   1.000
_cell.length_c   1.000
_cell.angle_alpha   90.00
_cell.angle_beta   90.00
_cell.angle_gamma   90.00
#
_symmetry.space_group_name_H-M   'P 1'
#
loop_
_entity.id
_entity.type
_entity.pdbx_description
1 polymer ?
#
loop_
_entity_poly.entity_id
_entity_poly.type
_entity_poly.pdbx_seq_one_letter_code
_entity_poly.pdbx_strand_id
1 'polypeptide(L)'
;MKTMKYITYVCVALLSVILYGCSDEVVNNSEPAAEGTLLNLYVGDIVTPGTRLAELGGAGSISEGTHPTNGDDKKNIGLYIYYEDDYKADILTKPYVRNLECEVKDGKIVPVDGSDIYIYDRMTIVAFYPYNSAADDYTFTSKDDEKRYPITENDYSYQYYIPYRAQTNVNPTNAYLVRLHLVPQQTVKIQVVLVSDDPDLFPDATTKTDGVVKIVPSIDPQDAGSGEDKRENWVDIIEQPYGSAPSPTSSGMHVQRFTSYIWKNNEQKGTDNPHHGDNPNHYDNTFKKGDVLLQSDKLTLFFPEDLEIREGNVYRYGYNLTTGEMFIPTSDNLIYDASTLAGGSGGYQVCDIDLTDKGDWTPVNFSGTYDGGGHAVKNMKITQVPVDGNVGLFGSVTGSSVIKNLHLESPEIEVENTDPNQTLNIGGLVGQLNRALTPEEEAARIQAIENNLRESLPPGLPESVIQALLSELLKEDTGQGTSSVQGCKVSQPTIKVTGENVIVGGLAGIVGDDQSYKGEIKDSYVSEGSIEVNKDVDPNTYEKVWVGAFAGLVNGGSISRSYTTSSAEGYMQPTPPDTDPVEVAQGFTNVVDPVPAGTGVTDSFTKTLKGNTVDGVKEFGPSEWPSWGTSDEWPKANSTLDNYWGNMGSTPSNYPTLVWESRLQ
;
A
#
# COMPACT_ATOMS: atom_id res chain seq x y z
N MET A 1 -26.92 60.32 -58.10
CA MET A 1 -27.83 59.75 -57.08
C MET A 1 -27.79 58.20 -57.05
N LYS A 2 -26.59 57.59 -57.08
CA LYS A 2 -26.37 56.12 -56.92
C LYS A 2 -25.23 55.75 -55.96
N THR A 3 -24.34 56.69 -55.64
CA THR A 3 -23.21 56.48 -54.73
C THR A 3 -23.58 56.57 -53.24
N MET A 4 -24.68 57.25 -52.90
CA MET A 4 -25.11 57.48 -51.51
C MET A 4 -25.98 56.34 -50.93
N LYS A 5 -26.42 55.38 -51.76
CA LYS A 5 -27.14 54.18 -51.28
C LYS A 5 -26.20 53.07 -50.81
N TYR A 6 -24.98 52.97 -51.36
CA TYR A 6 -24.06 51.88 -51.00
C TYR A 6 -23.33 52.10 -49.66
N ILE A 7 -23.09 53.35 -49.25
CA ILE A 7 -22.42 53.64 -47.97
C ILE A 7 -23.36 53.34 -46.78
N THR A 8 -24.67 53.56 -46.92
CA THR A 8 -25.64 53.25 -45.86
C THR A 8 -25.84 51.74 -45.67
N TYR A 9 -25.78 50.93 -46.74
CA TYR A 9 -25.87 49.46 -46.59
C TYR A 9 -24.58 48.83 -46.04
N VAL A 10 -23.41 49.39 -46.34
CA VAL A 10 -22.13 48.89 -45.79
C VAL A 10 -21.97 49.26 -44.31
N CYS A 11 -22.43 50.44 -43.88
CA CYS A 11 -22.39 50.81 -42.46
C CYS A 11 -23.42 50.03 -41.60
N VAL A 12 -24.58 49.66 -42.15
CA VAL A 12 -25.56 48.81 -41.43
C VAL A 12 -25.08 47.36 -41.35
N ALA A 13 -24.41 46.84 -42.38
CA ALA A 13 -23.83 45.49 -42.37
C ALA A 13 -22.63 45.36 -41.42
N LEU A 14 -21.79 46.40 -41.30
CA LEU A 14 -20.66 46.40 -40.35
C LEU A 14 -21.09 46.62 -38.88
N LEU A 15 -22.23 47.28 -38.62
CA LEU A 15 -22.76 47.42 -37.26
C LEU A 15 -23.44 46.14 -36.76
N SER A 16 -23.99 45.30 -37.65
CA SER A 16 -24.58 44.00 -37.30
C SER A 16 -23.55 42.88 -37.02
N VAL A 17 -22.27 43.09 -37.33
CA VAL A 17 -21.20 42.11 -37.05
C VAL A 17 -20.54 42.35 -35.68
N ILE A 18 -20.91 43.41 -34.95
CA ILE A 18 -20.33 43.77 -33.64
C ILE A 18 -21.31 43.50 -32.47
N LEU A 19 -22.52 42.99 -32.72
CA LEU A 19 -23.55 42.80 -31.68
C LEU A 19 -24.20 41.40 -31.63
N TYR A 20 -23.60 40.37 -32.23
CA TYR A 20 -23.92 38.98 -31.89
C TYR A 20 -22.82 38.40 -31.00
N GLY A 21 -22.84 38.82 -29.73
CA GLY A 21 -22.47 37.93 -28.64
C GLY A 21 -23.64 36.99 -28.35
N CYS A 22 -23.30 35.83 -27.80
CA CYS A 22 -24.17 34.73 -27.34
C CYS A 22 -24.79 33.85 -28.44
N SER A 23 -24.24 32.65 -28.61
CA SER A 23 -24.88 31.43 -28.09
C SER A 23 -23.94 30.24 -28.24
N ASP A 24 -24.05 29.29 -27.32
CA ASP A 24 -23.47 27.95 -27.37
C ASP A 24 -23.48 27.38 -28.79
N GLU A 25 -22.31 27.31 -29.43
CA GLU A 25 -22.12 26.44 -30.59
C GLU A 25 -21.30 25.25 -30.15
N VAL A 26 -22.01 24.14 -29.92
CA VAL A 26 -21.54 22.86 -30.45
C VAL A 26 -21.19 23.15 -31.91
N VAL A 27 -19.91 23.26 -32.23
CA VAL A 27 -19.46 23.45 -33.59
C VAL A 27 -19.80 22.17 -34.34
N ASN A 28 -20.99 22.15 -34.94
CA ASN A 28 -21.38 21.18 -35.95
C ASN A 28 -20.51 21.46 -37.18
N ASN A 29 -19.29 20.92 -37.19
CA ASN A 29 -18.52 20.78 -38.43
C ASN A 29 -19.27 19.77 -39.30
N SER A 30 -20.08 20.28 -40.22
CA SER A 30 -20.63 19.51 -41.33
C SER A 30 -19.48 19.12 -42.26
N GLU A 31 -19.04 17.87 -42.12
CA GLU A 31 -18.04 17.11 -42.90
C GLU A 31 -16.57 17.20 -42.44
N PRO A 32 -15.99 16.08 -41.97
CA PRO A 32 -14.58 16.03 -41.58
C PRO A 32 -13.66 15.81 -42.79
N ALA A 33 -12.52 16.51 -42.81
CA ALA A 33 -11.48 16.37 -43.85
C ALA A 33 -10.64 15.08 -43.75
N ALA A 34 -10.88 14.26 -42.73
CA ALA A 34 -10.29 12.94 -42.51
C ALA A 34 -11.30 12.06 -41.74
N GLU A 35 -11.24 10.74 -41.90
CA GLU A 35 -12.01 9.82 -41.06
C GLU A 35 -11.55 9.97 -39.60
N GLY A 36 -12.33 10.68 -38.79
CA GLY A 36 -12.06 10.83 -37.35
C GLY A 36 -12.08 9.48 -36.65
N THR A 37 -11.27 9.34 -35.60
CA THR A 37 -11.27 8.11 -34.79
C THR A 37 -12.26 8.27 -33.64
N LEU A 38 -13.20 7.33 -33.51
CA LEU A 38 -14.16 7.32 -32.39
C LEU A 38 -13.41 7.19 -31.05
N LEU A 39 -13.68 8.11 -30.12
CA LEU A 39 -13.15 8.06 -28.77
C LEU A 39 -13.90 7.01 -27.95
N ASN A 40 -13.19 5.99 -27.47
CA ASN A 40 -13.72 5.03 -26.52
C ASN A 40 -13.08 5.25 -25.15
N LEU A 41 -13.82 5.98 -24.32
CA LEU A 41 -13.40 6.45 -23.01
C LEU A 41 -14.02 5.60 -21.90
N TYR A 42 -13.20 5.15 -20.96
CA TYR A 42 -13.60 4.28 -19.87
C TYR A 42 -13.16 4.86 -18.54
N VAL A 43 -13.94 4.59 -17.50
CA VAL A 43 -13.55 4.93 -16.13
C VAL A 43 -12.49 3.93 -15.69
N GLY A 44 -11.30 4.42 -15.36
CA GLY A 44 -10.26 3.60 -14.72
C GLY A 44 -10.54 3.45 -13.22
N ASP A 45 -9.74 2.64 -12.52
CA ASP A 45 -9.85 2.53 -11.07
C ASP A 45 -9.72 3.91 -10.44
N ILE A 46 -10.66 4.21 -9.55
CA ILE A 46 -10.63 5.43 -8.76
C ILE A 46 -9.51 5.25 -7.76
N VAL A 47 -8.51 6.14 -7.84
CA VAL A 47 -7.46 6.17 -6.83
C VAL A 47 -8.13 6.65 -5.55
N THR A 48 -8.40 5.72 -4.66
CA THR A 48 -9.04 5.97 -3.37
C THR A 48 -8.03 6.65 -2.44
N PRO A 49 -8.18 7.94 -2.11
CA PRO A 49 -8.05 8.31 -0.70
C PRO A 49 -9.20 7.62 0.07
N GLY A 50 -9.22 7.62 1.40
CA GLY A 50 -10.28 6.95 2.18
C GLY A 50 -11.00 7.92 3.12
N THR A 51 -11.92 8.72 2.58
CA THR A 51 -12.49 9.98 3.06
C THR A 51 -13.93 10.00 3.57
N ARG A 52 -14.22 11.03 4.38
CA ARG A 52 -15.44 11.20 5.19
C ARG A 52 -16.58 11.85 4.42
N LEU A 53 -16.28 12.44 3.27
CA LEU A 53 -17.27 12.76 2.25
C LEU A 53 -17.50 11.51 1.41
N ALA A 54 -18.68 11.38 0.81
CA ALA A 54 -19.07 10.32 -0.11
C ALA A 54 -17.96 9.98 -1.14
N GLU A 55 -17.01 9.13 -0.78
CA GLU A 55 -16.09 8.61 -1.76
C GLU A 55 -16.81 7.68 -2.69
N LEU A 56 -16.40 7.74 -3.93
CA LEU A 56 -16.79 6.73 -4.87
C LEU A 56 -16.14 5.42 -4.40
N GLY A 57 -16.94 4.48 -3.89
CA GLY A 57 -16.53 3.15 -3.44
C GLY A 57 -16.06 2.23 -4.57
N GLY A 58 -15.64 2.82 -5.70
CA GLY A 58 -15.32 2.18 -6.97
C GLY A 58 -15.94 2.94 -8.15
N ALA A 59 -15.47 2.65 -9.36
CA ALA A 59 -15.97 3.24 -10.60
C ALA A 59 -17.49 3.02 -10.81
N GLY A 60 -18.03 1.89 -10.31
CA GLY A 60 -19.47 1.57 -10.38
C GLY A 60 -20.36 2.54 -9.58
N SER A 61 -19.83 3.18 -8.54
CA SER A 61 -20.58 4.14 -7.72
C SER A 61 -20.94 5.42 -8.48
N ILE A 62 -20.19 5.77 -9.54
CA ILE A 62 -20.54 6.90 -10.41
C ILE A 62 -21.88 6.65 -11.11
N SER A 63 -22.12 5.41 -11.56
CA SER A 63 -23.31 5.02 -12.33
C SER A 63 -24.53 4.66 -11.48
N GLU A 64 -24.35 4.31 -10.21
CA GLU A 64 -25.41 3.71 -9.38
C GLU A 64 -26.38 4.72 -8.74
N GLY A 65 -26.12 6.03 -8.85
CA GLY A 65 -27.06 7.10 -8.47
C GLY A 65 -27.57 7.04 -7.03
N THR A 66 -26.99 6.22 -6.15
CA THR A 66 -27.43 6.05 -4.76
C THR A 66 -26.56 6.91 -3.86
N HIS A 67 -27.12 8.05 -3.42
CA HIS A 67 -26.52 9.04 -2.51
C HIS A 67 -25.73 8.46 -1.34
N PRO A 68 -24.59 9.07 -0.99
CA PRO A 68 -24.09 8.99 0.39
C PRO A 68 -24.33 10.25 1.25
N THR A 69 -25.08 11.28 0.82
CA THR A 69 -26.04 12.06 1.67
C THR A 69 -26.68 13.27 0.95
N ASN A 70 -28.01 13.40 1.12
CA ASN A 70 -28.90 14.55 0.90
C ASN A 70 -28.99 15.22 -0.49
N GLY A 71 -30.05 14.88 -1.24
CA GLY A 71 -30.79 15.84 -2.06
C GLY A 71 -31.01 15.42 -3.51
N ASP A 72 -29.96 15.46 -4.34
CA ASP A 72 -30.05 15.22 -5.79
C ASP A 72 -28.95 14.28 -6.33
N ASP A 73 -29.30 13.37 -7.23
CA ASP A 73 -28.42 12.33 -7.79
C ASP A 73 -27.25 12.96 -8.57
N LYS A 74 -26.01 12.74 -8.12
CA LYS A 74 -24.79 13.15 -8.83
C LYS A 74 -24.17 11.93 -9.53
N LYS A 75 -24.54 11.69 -10.79
CA LYS A 75 -24.14 10.49 -11.56
C LYS A 75 -23.36 10.77 -12.85
N ASN A 76 -23.27 12.04 -13.24
CA ASN A 76 -22.71 12.44 -14.53
C ASN A 76 -21.32 13.07 -14.37
N ILE A 77 -20.56 13.08 -15.46
CA ILE A 77 -19.19 13.59 -15.61
C ILE A 77 -19.22 14.75 -16.59
N GLY A 78 -18.51 15.83 -16.30
CA GLY A 78 -18.26 16.92 -17.26
C GLY A 78 -16.97 16.68 -18.03
N LEU A 79 -17.05 16.60 -19.37
CA LEU A 79 -15.91 16.37 -20.23
C LEU A 79 -15.46 17.64 -20.96
N TYR A 80 -14.17 17.92 -20.91
CA TYR A 80 -13.48 18.93 -21.69
C TYR A 80 -12.45 18.28 -22.59
N ILE A 81 -12.36 18.73 -23.83
CA ILE A 81 -11.35 18.26 -24.78
C ILE A 81 -10.67 19.47 -25.39
N TYR A 82 -9.34 19.48 -25.35
CA TYR A 82 -8.48 20.53 -25.89
C TYR A 82 -7.56 19.96 -26.96
N TYR A 83 -7.12 20.80 -27.91
CA TYR A 83 -5.94 20.46 -28.69
C TYR A 83 -4.73 20.41 -27.75
N GLU A 84 -3.89 19.38 -27.88
CA GLU A 84 -2.76 19.18 -26.96
C GLU A 84 -1.80 20.38 -26.97
N ASP A 85 -1.59 21.01 -28.12
CA ASP A 85 -0.70 22.17 -28.23
C ASP A 85 -1.27 23.40 -27.51
N ASP A 86 -2.59 23.62 -27.58
CA ASP A 86 -3.27 24.69 -26.84
C ASP A 86 -3.26 24.41 -25.33
N TYR A 87 -3.51 23.16 -24.93
CA TYR A 87 -3.42 22.75 -23.55
C TYR A 87 -1.99 22.92 -23.01
N LYS A 88 -0.95 22.50 -23.74
CA LYS A 88 0.45 22.73 -23.34
C LYS A 88 0.79 24.22 -23.22
N ALA A 89 0.30 25.04 -24.15
CA ALA A 89 0.48 26.48 -24.16
C ALA A 89 -0.35 27.23 -23.11
N ASP A 90 -1.18 26.51 -22.34
CA ASP A 90 -2.05 27.08 -21.31
C ASP A 90 -3.14 28.02 -21.86
N ILE A 91 -3.64 27.70 -23.06
CA ILE A 91 -4.66 28.48 -23.77
C ILE A 91 -5.96 27.68 -23.80
N LEU A 92 -6.75 27.73 -22.71
CA LEU A 92 -7.94 26.89 -22.57
C LEU A 92 -9.24 27.55 -23.05
N THR A 93 -9.16 28.79 -23.54
CA THR A 93 -10.32 29.56 -24.02
C THR A 93 -11.10 28.90 -25.17
N LYS A 94 -10.48 27.97 -25.91
CA LYS A 94 -11.05 27.32 -27.12
C LYS A 94 -10.99 25.79 -27.03
N PRO A 95 -11.74 25.17 -26.12
CA PRO A 95 -11.88 23.72 -26.12
C PRO A 95 -12.57 23.25 -27.40
N TYR A 96 -12.17 22.08 -27.86
CA TYR A 96 -12.86 21.30 -28.88
C TYR A 96 -14.21 20.78 -28.36
N VAL A 97 -14.26 20.32 -27.11
CA VAL A 97 -15.50 19.97 -26.38
C VAL A 97 -15.50 20.70 -25.05
N ARG A 98 -16.59 21.42 -24.74
CA ARG A 98 -16.73 22.18 -23.50
C ARG A 98 -17.80 21.54 -22.61
N ASN A 99 -17.40 21.15 -21.41
CA ASN A 99 -18.29 20.68 -20.33
C ASN A 99 -19.42 19.74 -20.82
N LEU A 100 -19.08 18.78 -21.68
CA LEU A 100 -20.07 17.85 -22.21
C LEU A 100 -20.53 16.93 -21.09
N GLU A 101 -21.84 16.88 -20.85
CA GLU A 101 -22.43 16.00 -19.86
C GLU A 101 -22.35 14.55 -20.34
N CYS A 102 -21.65 13.72 -19.59
CA CYS A 102 -21.49 12.30 -19.84
C CYS A 102 -22.01 11.47 -18.66
N GLU A 103 -22.47 10.26 -18.93
CA GLU A 103 -22.82 9.27 -17.92
C GLU A 103 -21.91 8.04 -18.07
N VAL A 104 -21.85 7.21 -17.03
CA VAL A 104 -21.13 5.94 -17.06
C VAL A 104 -22.12 4.82 -17.36
N LYS A 105 -21.93 4.13 -18.49
CA LYS A 105 -22.72 2.97 -18.93
C LYS A 105 -21.79 1.82 -19.26
N ASP A 106 -21.96 0.69 -18.60
CA ASP A 106 -21.12 -0.51 -18.79
C ASP A 106 -19.61 -0.20 -18.71
N GLY A 107 -19.21 0.67 -17.76
CA GLY A 107 -17.83 1.14 -17.55
C GLY A 107 -17.35 2.21 -18.55
N LYS A 108 -18.13 2.52 -19.60
CA LYS A 108 -17.82 3.53 -20.61
C LYS A 108 -18.38 4.90 -20.22
N ILE A 109 -17.60 5.95 -20.44
CA ILE A 109 -18.07 7.33 -20.36
C ILE A 109 -18.70 7.68 -21.71
N VAL A 110 -20.00 7.95 -21.73
CA VAL A 110 -20.76 8.25 -22.94
C VAL A 110 -21.56 9.55 -22.79
N PRO A 111 -21.70 10.37 -23.84
CA PRO A 111 -22.54 11.56 -23.79
C PRO A 111 -23.99 11.22 -23.46
N VAL A 112 -24.61 11.98 -22.56
CA VAL A 112 -26.01 11.78 -22.16
C VAL A 112 -26.97 12.02 -23.33
N ASP A 113 -26.59 12.88 -24.27
CA ASP A 113 -27.35 13.15 -25.49
C ASP A 113 -27.23 12.05 -26.57
N GLY A 114 -26.37 11.04 -26.36
CA GLY A 114 -26.13 9.93 -27.28
C GLY A 114 -25.25 10.28 -28.48
N SER A 115 -24.58 11.44 -28.46
CA SER A 115 -23.61 11.82 -29.48
C SER A 115 -22.32 10.98 -29.43
N ASP A 116 -21.67 10.81 -30.59
CA ASP A 116 -20.34 10.23 -30.70
C ASP A 116 -19.27 11.33 -30.63
N ILE A 117 -18.17 11.07 -29.93
CA ILE A 117 -17.01 11.98 -29.86
C ILE A 117 -15.90 11.43 -30.75
N TYR A 118 -15.42 12.25 -31.69
CA TYR A 118 -14.31 11.89 -32.57
C TYR A 118 -13.05 12.68 -32.23
N ILE A 119 -11.91 11.98 -32.24
CA ILE A 119 -10.57 12.54 -32.13
C ILE A 119 -9.94 12.60 -33.53
N TYR A 120 -9.38 13.76 -33.88
CA TYR A 120 -8.80 14.03 -35.20
C TYR A 120 -7.28 14.29 -35.15
N ASP A 121 -6.75 14.65 -33.99
CA ASP A 121 -5.34 14.96 -33.76
C ASP A 121 -4.99 14.65 -32.30
N ARG A 122 -3.78 15.00 -31.85
CA ARG A 122 -3.37 14.94 -30.45
C ARG A 122 -4.22 15.90 -29.62
N MET A 123 -4.98 15.34 -28.68
CA MET A 123 -5.91 16.08 -27.83
C MET A 123 -5.65 15.74 -26.36
N THR A 124 -5.84 16.72 -25.48
CA THR A 124 -5.92 16.50 -24.04
C THR A 124 -7.39 16.37 -23.65
N ILE A 125 -7.73 15.30 -22.96
CA ILE A 125 -9.04 15.12 -22.35
C ILE A 125 -8.92 15.43 -20.86
N VAL A 126 -9.82 16.26 -20.36
CA VAL A 126 -9.98 16.55 -18.94
C VAL A 126 -11.42 16.23 -18.55
N ALA A 127 -11.59 15.39 -17.53
CA ALA A 127 -12.89 14.99 -17.03
C ALA A 127 -13.04 15.38 -15.57
N PHE A 128 -14.23 15.82 -15.20
CA PHE A 128 -14.55 16.16 -13.83
C PHE A 128 -15.81 15.49 -13.35
N TYR A 129 -15.79 15.02 -12.11
CA TYR A 129 -16.95 14.46 -11.44
C TYR A 129 -17.22 15.21 -10.13
N PRO A 130 -18.50 15.50 -9.81
CA PRO A 130 -19.67 15.31 -10.65
C PRO A 130 -19.82 16.45 -11.65
N TYR A 131 -20.60 16.19 -12.69
CA TYR A 131 -21.00 17.17 -13.67
C TYR A 131 -21.67 18.38 -13.00
N ASN A 132 -21.25 19.58 -13.42
CA ASN A 132 -21.83 20.84 -13.01
C ASN A 132 -22.45 21.56 -14.22
N SER A 133 -23.69 22.04 -14.07
CA SER A 133 -24.50 22.62 -15.15
C SER A 133 -24.67 24.15 -15.08
N ALA A 134 -24.21 24.81 -14.01
CA ALA A 134 -24.23 26.28 -13.83
C ALA A 134 -23.33 27.07 -14.83
N ALA A 135 -23.91 27.60 -15.90
CA ALA A 135 -23.21 28.13 -17.09
C ALA A 135 -22.11 29.20 -16.87
N ASP A 136 -22.15 29.96 -15.77
CA ASP A 136 -21.23 31.09 -15.53
C ASP A 136 -19.87 30.66 -14.94
N ASP A 137 -19.71 29.40 -14.51
CA ASP A 137 -18.48 28.86 -13.88
C ASP A 137 -17.51 28.12 -14.84
N TYR A 138 -17.84 27.97 -16.14
CA TYR A 138 -17.14 27.04 -17.07
C TYR A 138 -16.26 27.66 -18.15
N THR A 139 -15.83 28.91 -17.96
CA THR A 139 -14.85 29.54 -18.84
C THR A 139 -13.44 29.25 -18.35
N PHE A 140 -13.00 27.99 -18.45
CA PHE A 140 -11.58 27.69 -18.28
C PHE A 140 -10.79 28.40 -19.38
N THR A 141 -9.91 29.30 -18.96
CA THR A 141 -9.04 30.11 -19.81
C THR A 141 -7.57 29.72 -19.65
N SER A 142 -7.21 29.16 -18.48
CA SER A 142 -5.92 28.60 -18.10
C SER A 142 -6.09 27.28 -17.32
N LYS A 143 -5.03 26.49 -17.20
CA LYS A 143 -4.97 25.26 -16.38
C LYS A 143 -5.25 25.51 -14.91
N ASP A 144 -4.94 26.70 -14.41
CA ASP A 144 -5.26 27.03 -13.02
C ASP A 144 -6.77 27.17 -12.82
N ASP A 145 -7.53 27.55 -13.86
CA ASP A 145 -8.99 27.58 -13.79
C ASP A 145 -9.59 26.17 -13.66
N GLU A 146 -8.96 25.15 -14.23
CA GLU A 146 -9.42 23.76 -14.12
C GLU A 146 -9.36 23.22 -12.69
N LYS A 147 -8.41 23.69 -11.88
CA LYS A 147 -8.35 23.34 -10.46
C LYS A 147 -9.53 23.92 -9.69
N ARG A 148 -10.29 24.87 -10.26
CA ARG A 148 -11.42 25.59 -9.64
C ARG A 148 -12.79 24.94 -9.88
N TYR A 149 -12.84 23.83 -10.62
CA TYR A 149 -14.10 23.12 -10.90
C TYR A 149 -14.81 22.72 -9.58
N PRO A 150 -16.14 22.89 -9.51
CA PRO A 150 -16.81 23.60 -8.43
C PRO A 150 -16.39 23.14 -7.04
N ILE A 151 -15.65 24.02 -6.38
CA ILE A 151 -15.60 24.09 -4.94
C ILE A 151 -16.01 25.53 -4.63
N THR A 152 -17.28 25.82 -4.35
CA THR A 152 -17.63 27.12 -3.79
C THR A 152 -17.33 27.05 -2.29
N GLU A 153 -16.10 27.40 -1.88
CA GLU A 153 -15.65 27.26 -0.47
C GLU A 153 -16.48 28.11 0.50
N ASN A 154 -17.21 29.12 0.03
CA ASN A 154 -17.95 30.04 0.88
C ASN A 154 -19.14 29.41 1.64
N ASP A 155 -19.58 28.18 1.32
CA ASP A 155 -20.61 27.46 2.08
C ASP A 155 -20.50 25.93 1.96
N TYR A 156 -19.66 25.34 2.80
CA TYR A 156 -19.44 23.88 2.85
C TYR A 156 -20.65 23.07 3.35
N SER A 157 -21.69 23.71 3.90
CA SER A 157 -22.91 23.01 4.37
C SER A 157 -23.72 22.35 3.24
N TYR A 158 -23.39 22.67 1.99
CA TYR A 158 -23.97 22.08 0.78
C TYR A 158 -23.04 21.13 0.03
N GLN A 159 -21.81 20.90 0.52
CA GLN A 159 -20.82 20.05 -0.16
C GLN A 159 -20.83 18.63 0.42
N TYR A 160 -21.62 17.75 -0.20
CA TYR A 160 -21.84 16.37 0.27
C TYR A 160 -20.91 15.30 -0.38
N TYR A 161 -19.94 15.70 -1.23
CA TYR A 161 -19.07 14.78 -1.99
C TYR A 161 -17.68 15.40 -2.31
N ILE A 162 -16.71 14.57 -2.72
CA ILE A 162 -15.39 15.01 -3.22
C ILE A 162 -15.42 15.17 -4.74
N PRO A 163 -14.98 16.32 -5.30
CA PRO A 163 -14.78 16.47 -6.72
C PRO A 163 -13.55 15.70 -7.17
N TYR A 164 -13.67 14.99 -8.29
CA TYR A 164 -12.58 14.25 -8.90
C TYR A 164 -12.23 14.85 -10.25
N ARG A 165 -10.96 14.77 -10.62
CA ARG A 165 -10.44 15.15 -11.94
C ARG A 165 -9.66 14.00 -12.54
N ALA A 166 -9.79 13.81 -13.85
CA ALA A 166 -8.91 12.94 -14.61
C ALA A 166 -8.37 13.70 -15.81
N GLN A 167 -7.16 13.35 -16.25
CA GLN A 167 -6.55 13.92 -17.44
C GLN A 167 -5.80 12.85 -18.21
N THR A 168 -5.89 12.89 -19.53
CA THR A 168 -5.07 12.03 -20.40
C THR A 168 -4.80 12.70 -21.75
N ASN A 169 -3.69 12.32 -22.37
CA ASN A 169 -3.33 12.74 -23.73
C ASN A 169 -3.67 11.60 -24.69
N VAL A 170 -4.45 11.93 -25.72
CA VAL A 170 -4.91 10.99 -26.72
C VAL A 170 -4.52 11.43 -28.12
N ASN A 171 -4.43 10.46 -29.03
CA ASN A 171 -4.27 10.64 -30.46
C ASN A 171 -5.06 9.53 -31.19
N PRO A 172 -5.22 9.63 -32.52
CA PRO A 172 -5.96 8.61 -33.28
C PRO A 172 -5.51 7.16 -33.07
N THR A 173 -4.25 6.92 -32.69
CA THR A 173 -3.71 5.57 -32.47
C THR A 173 -4.11 4.98 -31.12
N ASN A 174 -4.31 5.78 -30.07
CA ASN A 174 -4.65 5.29 -28.72
C ASN A 174 -6.12 5.57 -28.31
N ALA A 175 -6.88 6.35 -29.09
CA ALA A 175 -8.28 6.68 -28.81
C ALA A 175 -9.25 5.46 -28.78
N TYR A 176 -8.79 4.29 -29.23
CA TYR A 176 -9.56 3.04 -29.22
C TYR A 176 -9.78 2.46 -27.81
N LEU A 177 -8.91 2.78 -26.84
CA LEU A 177 -9.06 2.38 -25.43
C LEU A 177 -8.34 3.37 -24.53
N VAL A 178 -9.09 4.22 -23.84
CA VAL A 178 -8.54 5.21 -22.91
C VAL A 178 -9.20 5.04 -21.55
N ARG A 179 -8.40 4.72 -20.52
CA ARG A 179 -8.86 4.72 -19.13
C ARG A 179 -8.55 6.07 -18.49
N LEU A 180 -9.57 6.71 -17.94
CA LEU A 180 -9.43 7.92 -17.13
C LEU A 180 -9.41 7.55 -15.66
N HIS A 181 -8.27 7.75 -15.01
CA HIS A 181 -8.12 7.60 -13.57
C HIS A 181 -8.53 8.90 -12.88
N LEU A 182 -9.68 8.84 -12.21
CA LEU A 182 -10.19 9.94 -11.42
C LEU A 182 -9.40 10.03 -10.11
N VAL A 183 -8.82 11.21 -9.87
CA VAL A 183 -8.12 11.54 -8.63
C VAL A 183 -8.88 12.61 -7.86
N PRO A 184 -8.96 12.51 -6.53
CA PRO A 184 -9.58 13.54 -5.69
C PRO A 184 -8.91 14.90 -5.94
N GLN A 185 -9.68 15.98 -5.93
CA GLN A 185 -9.14 17.33 -6.05
C GLN A 185 -9.06 18.02 -4.68
N GLN A 186 -8.01 18.84 -4.52
CA GLN A 186 -7.80 19.80 -3.42
C GLN A 186 -7.98 19.27 -1.99
N THR A 187 -7.85 17.95 -1.78
CA THR A 187 -8.02 17.32 -0.48
C THR A 187 -6.76 16.59 -0.06
N VAL A 188 -6.43 16.75 1.22
CA VAL A 188 -5.45 15.95 1.94
C VAL A 188 -6.17 15.11 2.97
N LYS A 189 -5.73 13.86 3.08
CA LYS A 189 -6.20 12.93 4.09
C LYS A 189 -5.25 12.91 5.27
N ILE A 190 -5.75 13.21 6.47
CA ILE A 190 -5.02 12.95 7.71
C ILE A 190 -5.74 11.86 8.49
N GLN A 191 -4.98 10.86 8.91
CA GLN A 191 -5.46 9.78 9.74
C GLN A 191 -4.69 9.68 11.04
N VAL A 192 -5.42 9.43 12.11
CA VAL A 192 -4.87 9.10 13.42
C VAL A 192 -5.39 7.73 13.82
N VAL A 193 -4.49 6.77 13.94
CA VAL A 193 -4.74 5.39 14.36
C VAL A 193 -4.37 5.31 15.84
N LEU A 194 -5.38 5.18 16.68
CA LEU A 194 -5.21 4.92 18.10
C LEU A 194 -5.29 3.42 18.36
N VAL A 195 -4.47 2.94 19.28
CA VAL A 195 -4.45 1.54 19.71
C VAL A 195 -4.35 1.44 21.23
N SER A 196 -4.99 0.44 21.83
CA SER A 196 -5.00 0.22 23.28
C SER A 196 -5.42 -1.20 23.63
N ASP A 197 -4.96 -1.71 24.76
CA ASP A 197 -5.52 -2.91 25.41
C ASP A 197 -6.76 -2.60 26.26
N ASP A 198 -6.95 -1.34 26.65
CA ASP A 198 -8.09 -0.85 27.42
C ASP A 198 -9.03 -0.02 26.52
N PRO A 199 -10.26 -0.50 26.24
CA PRO A 199 -11.23 0.23 25.43
C PRO A 199 -11.71 1.54 26.08
N ASP A 200 -11.59 1.70 27.41
CA ASP A 200 -12.06 2.90 28.11
C ASP A 200 -11.13 4.11 27.89
N LEU A 201 -9.88 3.86 27.46
CA LEU A 201 -8.89 4.91 27.15
C LEU A 201 -9.18 5.64 25.84
N PHE A 202 -9.94 5.03 24.91
CA PHE A 202 -10.25 5.68 23.65
C PHE A 202 -11.13 6.91 23.85
N PRO A 203 -10.88 8.00 23.12
CA PRO A 203 -11.82 9.11 23.03
C PRO A 203 -13.23 8.60 22.69
N ASP A 204 -14.25 9.19 23.31
CA ASP A 204 -15.63 8.85 22.98
C ASP A 204 -15.90 9.21 21.50
N ALA A 205 -16.72 8.43 20.81
CA ALA A 205 -17.11 8.68 19.43
C ALA A 205 -18.64 8.56 19.32
N THR A 206 -19.38 9.67 19.28
CA THR A 206 -20.84 9.63 19.49
C THR A 206 -21.74 10.24 18.41
N THR A 207 -21.31 11.12 17.50
CA THR A 207 -22.18 11.64 16.41
C THR A 207 -21.44 12.31 15.27
N LYS A 208 -21.85 12.05 14.01
CA LYS A 208 -21.20 12.53 12.77
C LYS A 208 -21.01 14.05 12.62
N THR A 209 -21.71 14.87 13.40
CA THR A 209 -21.70 16.34 13.45
C THR A 209 -21.34 16.80 14.87
N ASP A 210 -20.47 17.81 15.03
CA ASP A 210 -20.01 18.33 16.33
C ASP A 210 -19.29 17.31 17.24
N GLY A 211 -18.45 16.45 16.64
CA GLY A 211 -17.73 15.39 17.34
C GLY A 211 -16.83 15.89 18.48
N VAL A 212 -16.72 15.10 19.54
CA VAL A 212 -15.85 15.38 20.71
C VAL A 212 -14.36 15.19 20.38
N VAL A 213 -14.04 14.52 19.27
CA VAL A 213 -12.69 14.35 18.73
C VAL A 213 -12.44 15.35 17.61
N LYS A 214 -11.34 16.07 17.75
CA LYS A 214 -10.97 17.24 16.96
C LYS A 214 -9.65 16.93 16.26
N ILE A 215 -9.60 16.84 14.93
CA ILE A 215 -8.33 16.63 14.20
C ILE A 215 -7.94 17.93 13.51
N VAL A 216 -6.74 18.41 13.82
CA VAL A 216 -6.15 19.67 13.36
C VAL A 216 -6.99 20.94 13.58
N PRO A 217 -7.37 21.24 14.84
CA PRO A 217 -8.31 22.30 15.19
C PRO A 217 -7.81 23.74 14.94
N SER A 218 -6.52 23.92 14.65
CA SER A 218 -5.95 25.22 14.28
C SER A 218 -6.28 25.62 12.84
N ILE A 219 -6.57 24.65 11.97
CA ILE A 219 -6.92 24.86 10.56
C ILE A 219 -8.43 24.89 10.31
N ASP A 220 -9.19 24.34 11.24
CA ASP A 220 -10.63 24.25 11.19
C ASP A 220 -11.11 24.63 12.60
N PRO A 221 -11.53 25.89 12.90
CA PRO A 221 -12.01 26.32 14.22
C PRO A 221 -13.56 26.43 14.31
N GLN A 222 -14.14 25.90 15.41
CA GLN A 222 -15.60 25.74 15.61
C GLN A 222 -16.35 27.07 15.75
N ASP A 223 -15.69 28.08 16.30
CA ASP A 223 -16.29 29.37 16.68
C ASP A 223 -16.14 30.45 15.60
N ALA A 224 -15.92 30.03 14.36
CA ALA A 224 -15.88 30.92 13.21
C ALA A 224 -17.20 31.70 13.12
N GLY A 225 -17.12 33.04 13.19
CA GLY A 225 -18.27 33.94 13.11
C GLY A 225 -19.05 33.74 11.80
N SER A 226 -20.26 34.32 11.69
CA SER A 226 -21.01 34.30 10.43
C SER A 226 -20.16 34.91 9.29
N GLY A 227 -19.74 34.09 8.32
CA GLY A 227 -18.86 34.49 7.22
C GLY A 227 -17.41 34.02 7.34
N GLU A 228 -17.06 33.26 8.38
CA GLU A 228 -15.81 32.50 8.48
C GLU A 228 -16.09 31.03 8.11
N ASP A 229 -15.15 30.39 7.39
CA ASP A 229 -15.29 29.03 6.82
C ASP A 229 -15.72 28.02 7.89
N LYS A 230 -16.98 27.57 7.81
CA LYS A 230 -17.51 26.49 8.64
C LYS A 230 -17.35 25.18 7.89
N ARG A 231 -16.21 24.51 8.04
CA ARG A 231 -16.06 23.12 7.62
C ARG A 231 -16.72 22.25 8.68
N GLU A 232 -18.05 22.28 8.73
CA GLU A 232 -18.84 21.44 9.64
C GLU A 232 -18.48 19.98 9.39
N ASN A 233 -17.61 19.44 10.24
CA ASN A 233 -17.73 18.14 10.88
C ASN A 233 -16.41 17.82 11.61
N TRP A 234 -16.37 17.98 12.93
CA TRP A 234 -15.25 17.51 13.75
C TRP A 234 -15.51 16.02 14.06
N VAL A 235 -14.49 15.17 13.97
CA VAL A 235 -14.60 13.75 13.55
C VAL A 235 -15.44 12.86 14.47
N ASP A 236 -16.35 12.10 13.84
CA ASP A 236 -17.10 11.03 14.51
C ASP A 236 -17.57 9.92 13.54
N ILE A 237 -16.60 9.21 12.96
CA ILE A 237 -16.80 7.91 12.31
C ILE A 237 -15.57 7.05 12.60
N ILE A 238 -15.77 5.91 13.26
CA ILE A 238 -14.79 4.84 13.33
C ILE A 238 -14.88 4.09 11.99
N GLU A 239 -13.92 4.31 11.07
CA GLU A 239 -13.91 3.63 9.75
C GLU A 239 -13.67 2.12 9.85
N GLN A 240 -13.10 1.67 10.96
CA GLN A 240 -12.88 0.27 11.27
C GLN A 240 -13.24 0.02 12.74
N PRO A 241 -14.53 -0.18 13.09
CA PRO A 241 -14.88 -0.69 14.40
C PRO A 241 -14.63 -2.19 14.33
N TYR A 242 -13.39 -2.65 14.49
CA TYR A 242 -13.12 -4.08 14.43
C TYR A 242 -12.64 -4.65 15.75
N GLY A 243 -13.30 -5.76 16.09
CA GLY A 243 -13.04 -6.66 17.19
C GLY A 243 -13.74 -6.28 18.49
N SER A 244 -14.71 -7.08 18.94
CA SER A 244 -14.71 -7.40 20.37
C SER A 244 -13.31 -7.89 20.70
N ALA A 245 -12.75 -7.48 21.84
CA ALA A 245 -11.44 -7.93 22.27
C ALA A 245 -11.35 -9.45 22.00
N PRO A 246 -10.32 -9.92 21.28
CA PRO A 246 -10.15 -11.34 21.04
C PRO A 246 -10.26 -12.04 22.39
N SER A 247 -11.01 -13.14 22.40
CA SER A 247 -11.30 -13.87 23.60
C SER A 247 -10.51 -15.18 23.59
N PRO A 248 -9.61 -15.40 24.57
CA PRO A 248 -9.26 -14.48 25.65
C PRO A 248 -8.33 -13.33 25.22
N THR A 249 -8.27 -12.29 26.05
CA THR A 249 -7.57 -11.01 25.85
C THR A 249 -6.04 -11.15 25.89
N SER A 250 -5.49 -12.05 25.08
CA SER A 250 -4.04 -12.26 24.98
C SER A 250 -3.43 -11.61 23.73
N SER A 251 -4.21 -11.31 22.68
CA SER A 251 -3.63 -10.82 21.43
C SER A 251 -4.44 -9.81 20.66
N GLY A 252 -3.89 -8.62 20.47
CA GLY A 252 -4.42 -7.72 19.46
C GLY A 252 -5.24 -6.59 20.03
N MET A 253 -4.68 -5.39 19.92
CA MET A 253 -5.22 -4.18 20.51
C MET A 253 -6.57 -3.81 19.87
N HIS A 254 -7.42 -3.17 20.66
CA HIS A 254 -8.47 -2.35 20.10
C HIS A 254 -7.81 -1.30 19.19
N VAL A 255 -8.34 -1.11 17.99
CA VAL A 255 -7.85 -0.11 17.04
C VAL A 255 -8.99 0.84 16.72
N GLN A 256 -8.72 2.14 16.81
CA GLN A 256 -9.63 3.18 16.32
C GLN A 256 -8.90 4.07 15.33
N ARG A 257 -9.48 4.23 14.15
CA ARG A 257 -8.95 5.13 13.12
C ARG A 257 -9.87 6.34 12.99
N PHE A 258 -9.32 7.50 13.27
CA PHE A 258 -9.93 8.81 13.04
C PHE A 258 -9.37 9.40 11.76
N THR A 259 -10.22 10.03 10.97
CA THR A 259 -9.84 10.56 9.66
C THR A 259 -10.40 11.98 9.49
N SER A 260 -9.56 12.90 9.04
CA SER A 260 -9.94 14.26 8.65
C SER A 260 -9.48 14.60 7.24
N TYR A 261 -10.23 15.52 6.61
CA TYR A 261 -10.01 16.02 5.27
C TYR A 261 -9.71 17.48 5.30
N ILE A 262 -8.57 17.83 4.70
CA ILE A 262 -8.05 19.18 4.76
C ILE A 262 -7.96 19.71 3.35
N TRP A 263 -8.72 20.78 3.11
CA TRP A 263 -8.67 21.55 1.89
C TRP A 263 -7.60 22.62 1.99
N LYS A 264 -6.80 22.72 0.94
CA LYS A 264 -5.75 23.73 0.79
C LYS A 264 -6.36 25.09 0.45
N ASN A 265 -6.17 26.08 1.33
CA ASN A 265 -6.63 27.45 1.11
C ASN A 265 -5.42 28.42 1.17
N ASN A 266 -4.84 28.74 0.01
CA ASN A 266 -3.57 29.48 -0.06
C ASN A 266 -3.70 30.96 -0.39
N GLU A 267 -4.84 31.42 -0.91
CA GLU A 267 -4.95 32.72 -1.54
C GLU A 267 -6.24 33.43 -1.11
N GLN A 268 -6.24 34.77 -1.15
CA GLN A 268 -7.45 35.53 -0.89
C GLN A 268 -8.42 35.40 -2.05
N LYS A 269 -9.72 35.51 -1.75
CA LYS A 269 -10.74 35.72 -2.77
C LYS A 269 -10.30 36.78 -3.78
N GLY A 270 -10.16 36.38 -5.05
CA GLY A 270 -9.71 37.24 -6.14
C GLY A 270 -10.34 36.86 -7.48
N THR A 271 -10.07 37.62 -8.54
CA THR A 271 -10.50 37.27 -9.91
C THR A 271 -9.94 35.92 -10.36
N ASP A 272 -8.74 35.58 -9.89
CA ASP A 272 -8.07 34.32 -10.17
C ASP A 272 -8.35 33.27 -9.08
N ASN A 273 -9.12 33.59 -8.03
CA ASN A 273 -9.39 32.68 -6.90
C ASN A 273 -10.76 32.99 -6.27
N PRO A 274 -11.87 32.96 -7.02
CA PRO A 274 -13.16 33.51 -6.58
C PRO A 274 -13.84 32.68 -5.48
N HIS A 275 -13.35 31.45 -5.26
CA HIS A 275 -13.92 30.48 -4.34
C HIS A 275 -13.46 30.66 -2.90
N HIS A 276 -12.28 31.23 -2.68
CA HIS A 276 -11.68 31.44 -1.37
C HIS A 276 -12.52 32.39 -0.51
N GLY A 277 -12.41 32.25 0.81
CA GLY A 277 -12.94 33.21 1.77
C GLY A 277 -12.28 34.60 1.63
N ASP A 278 -12.98 35.63 2.11
CA ASP A 278 -12.51 37.02 2.04
C ASP A 278 -11.21 37.26 2.84
N ASN A 279 -10.91 36.39 3.79
CA ASN A 279 -9.67 36.36 4.57
C ASN A 279 -8.92 35.05 4.30
N PRO A 280 -7.63 35.09 3.92
CA PRO A 280 -6.86 33.86 3.79
C PRO A 280 -6.58 33.30 5.18
N ASN A 281 -7.06 32.10 5.43
CA ASN A 281 -6.66 31.28 6.56
C ASN A 281 -5.76 30.17 5.99
N HIS A 282 -4.53 30.03 6.51
CA HIS A 282 -3.57 28.96 6.15
C HIS A 282 -2.66 29.18 4.91
N TYR A 283 -2.02 30.35 4.84
CA TYR A 283 -1.06 30.77 3.79
C TYR A 283 0.10 29.80 3.44
N ASP A 284 0.41 28.76 4.21
CA ASP A 284 1.63 27.97 3.98
C ASP A 284 1.44 26.46 3.78
N ASN A 285 0.22 25.90 3.87
CA ASN A 285 -0.02 24.44 3.88
C ASN A 285 1.00 23.67 4.74
N THR A 286 1.49 24.27 5.81
CA THR A 286 2.54 23.66 6.60
C THR A 286 2.04 23.52 8.02
N PHE A 287 1.80 22.29 8.47
CA PHE A 287 1.65 22.06 9.91
C PHE A 287 3.00 22.29 10.56
N LYS A 288 3.04 23.06 11.63
CA LYS A 288 4.26 23.24 12.39
C LYS A 288 4.35 22.18 13.46
N LYS A 289 5.58 21.81 13.79
CA LYS A 289 5.86 21.05 15.00
C LYS A 289 5.20 21.72 16.20
N GLY A 290 4.43 20.96 16.96
CA GLY A 290 3.69 21.45 18.13
C GLY A 290 2.29 21.98 17.85
N ASP A 291 1.85 22.04 16.59
CA ASP A 291 0.43 22.24 16.28
C ASP A 291 -0.38 21.02 16.74
N VAL A 292 -1.64 21.23 17.11
CA VAL A 292 -2.52 20.14 17.55
C VAL A 292 -2.87 19.24 16.36
N LEU A 293 -2.53 17.96 16.44
CA LEU A 293 -2.90 16.93 15.48
C LEU A 293 -4.28 16.34 15.80
N LEU A 294 -4.51 15.97 17.06
CA LEU A 294 -5.77 15.44 17.57
C LEU A 294 -6.04 16.00 18.96
N GLN A 295 -7.30 16.32 19.27
CA GLN A 295 -7.72 16.77 20.59
C GLN A 295 -9.09 16.18 20.93
N SER A 296 -9.22 15.65 22.15
CA SER A 296 -10.45 15.24 22.80
C SER A 296 -10.36 15.56 24.30
N ASP A 297 -11.37 15.15 25.06
CA ASP A 297 -11.35 15.20 26.53
C ASP A 297 -10.33 14.23 27.15
N LYS A 298 -10.04 13.11 26.46
CA LYS A 298 -9.09 12.07 26.91
C LYS A 298 -7.67 12.23 26.36
N LEU A 299 -7.49 12.83 25.19
CA LEU A 299 -6.19 12.84 24.50
C LEU A 299 -5.95 14.16 23.76
N THR A 300 -4.70 14.66 23.81
CA THR A 300 -4.23 15.68 22.87
C THR A 300 -2.90 15.24 22.28
N LEU A 301 -2.84 15.14 20.95
CA LEU A 301 -1.65 14.85 20.17
C LEU A 301 -1.22 16.08 19.39
N PHE A 302 0.08 16.20 19.16
CA PHE A 302 0.69 17.30 18.43
C PHE A 302 1.49 16.77 17.24
N PHE A 303 1.64 17.59 16.20
CA PHE A 303 2.53 17.27 15.08
C PHE A 303 3.98 17.15 15.58
N PRO A 304 4.68 16.04 15.27
CA PRO A 304 6.04 15.80 15.76
C PRO A 304 7.10 16.62 15.00
N GLU A 305 6.79 17.04 13.77
CA GLU A 305 7.65 17.76 12.86
C GLU A 305 6.85 18.72 11.97
N ASP A 306 7.56 19.60 11.27
CA ASP A 306 6.95 20.45 10.27
C ASP A 306 6.53 19.59 9.07
N LEU A 307 5.27 19.72 8.63
CA LEU A 307 4.72 18.97 7.51
C LEU A 307 4.18 19.91 6.43
N GLU A 308 4.84 19.92 5.27
CA GLU A 308 4.29 20.53 4.06
C GLU A 308 3.27 19.57 3.41
N ILE A 309 2.03 20.01 3.39
CA ILE A 309 0.89 19.24 2.91
C ILE A 309 0.85 19.22 1.38
N ARG A 310 0.66 18.04 0.82
CA ARG A 310 0.50 17.83 -0.63
C ARG A 310 -0.85 17.20 -0.96
N GLU A 311 -1.56 17.82 -1.89
CA GLU A 311 -2.83 17.30 -2.43
C GLU A 311 -2.66 15.86 -2.92
N GLY A 312 -3.69 15.03 -2.68
CA GLY A 312 -3.68 13.62 -3.07
C GLY A 312 -2.87 12.70 -2.15
N ASN A 313 -2.19 13.23 -1.13
CA ASN A 313 -1.48 12.41 -0.15
C ASN A 313 -2.36 11.99 1.04
N VAL A 314 -2.01 10.83 1.59
CA VAL A 314 -2.51 10.32 2.88
C VAL A 314 -1.40 10.40 3.91
N TYR A 315 -1.63 11.20 4.95
CA TYR A 315 -0.76 11.27 6.12
C TYR A 315 -1.40 10.46 7.24
N ARG A 316 -0.69 9.47 7.75
CA ARG A 316 -1.19 8.61 8.83
C ARG A 316 -0.26 8.71 10.02
N TYR A 317 -0.85 8.82 11.21
CA TYR A 317 -0.16 8.87 12.48
C TYR A 317 -0.74 7.80 13.38
N GLY A 318 0.09 7.10 14.12
CA GLY A 318 -0.27 6.06 15.07
C GLY A 318 0.07 6.48 16.49
N TYR A 319 -0.79 6.14 17.45
CA TYR A 319 -0.52 6.35 18.86
C TYR A 319 -1.10 5.23 19.74
N ASN A 320 -0.26 4.65 20.60
CA ASN A 320 -0.67 3.66 21.58
C ASN A 320 -1.06 4.36 22.89
N LEU A 321 -2.33 4.26 23.26
CA LEU A 321 -2.91 4.88 24.45
C LEU A 321 -2.36 4.28 25.75
N THR A 322 -1.98 3.00 25.73
CA THR A 322 -1.47 2.27 26.89
C THR A 322 0.01 2.56 27.12
N THR A 323 0.82 2.51 26.05
CA THR A 323 2.29 2.64 26.16
C THR A 323 2.80 4.06 25.92
N GLY A 324 2.01 4.91 25.28
CA GLY A 324 2.40 6.24 24.81
C GLY A 324 3.31 6.24 23.58
N GLU A 325 3.45 5.09 22.91
CA GLU A 325 4.23 4.94 21.68
C GLU A 325 3.58 5.67 20.50
N MET A 326 4.37 6.38 19.70
CA MET A 326 3.95 6.91 18.40
C MET A 326 4.49 6.02 17.29
N PHE A 327 3.70 5.73 16.26
CA PHE A 327 4.13 4.94 15.11
C PHE A 327 3.54 5.52 13.83
N ILE A 328 3.99 5.06 12.65
CA ILE A 328 3.42 5.51 11.37
C ILE A 328 3.01 4.31 10.52
N PRO A 329 1.71 4.02 10.41
CA PRO A 329 1.24 2.90 9.61
C PRO A 329 1.46 3.14 8.11
N THR A 330 2.22 2.24 7.50
CA THR A 330 2.61 2.31 6.08
C THR A 330 1.58 1.71 5.13
N SER A 331 0.53 1.09 5.67
CA SER A 331 -0.55 0.46 4.92
C SER A 331 -1.93 0.86 5.47
N ASP A 332 -2.92 0.83 4.58
CA ASP A 332 -4.34 0.97 4.93
C ASP A 332 -4.90 -0.34 5.52
N ASN A 333 -4.28 -1.48 5.19
CA ASN A 333 -4.54 -2.78 5.80
C ASN A 333 -3.77 -2.88 7.12
N LEU A 334 -4.47 -2.73 8.24
CA LEU A 334 -3.88 -2.80 9.57
C LEU A 334 -3.99 -4.24 10.09
N ILE A 335 -2.87 -4.75 10.59
CA ILE A 335 -2.78 -6.07 11.23
C ILE A 335 -2.72 -5.84 12.73
N TYR A 336 -3.71 -6.33 13.44
CA TYR A 336 -3.87 -6.03 14.87
C TYR A 336 -4.35 -7.22 15.66
N ASP A 337 -4.53 -8.39 15.06
CA ASP A 337 -4.85 -9.63 15.76
C ASP A 337 -4.41 -10.84 14.93
N ALA A 338 -4.55 -12.02 15.51
CA ALA A 338 -4.21 -13.25 14.81
C ALA A 338 -5.10 -13.55 13.59
N SER A 339 -6.33 -13.01 13.55
CA SER A 339 -7.28 -13.25 12.44
C SER A 339 -6.94 -12.40 11.22
N THR A 340 -6.58 -11.13 11.43
CA THR A 340 -6.07 -10.24 10.39
C THR A 340 -4.71 -10.70 9.88
N LEU A 341 -3.83 -11.19 10.75
CA LEU A 341 -2.57 -11.83 10.34
C LEU A 341 -2.79 -13.05 9.44
N ALA A 342 -3.78 -13.89 9.76
CA ALA A 342 -4.14 -15.07 8.97
C ALA A 342 -4.74 -14.73 7.59
N GLY A 343 -5.06 -13.46 7.31
CA GLY A 343 -5.68 -13.03 6.05
C GLY A 343 -4.77 -13.15 4.82
N GLY A 344 -3.44 -13.22 5.00
CA GLY A 344 -2.48 -13.47 3.91
C GLY A 344 -2.28 -12.32 2.90
N SER A 345 -2.98 -11.19 3.08
CA SER A 345 -2.77 -9.95 2.34
C SER A 345 -1.85 -9.02 3.14
N GLY A 346 -0.76 -8.53 2.53
CA GLY A 346 0.18 -7.59 3.16
C GLY A 346 -0.48 -6.44 3.93
N GLY A 347 0.20 -5.93 4.97
CA GLY A 347 -0.34 -4.92 5.87
C GLY A 347 0.71 -4.35 6.81
N TYR A 348 0.27 -3.44 7.69
CA TYR A 348 1.10 -2.88 8.75
C TYR A 348 0.60 -3.35 10.11
N GLN A 349 1.46 -4.01 10.89
CA GLN A 349 1.15 -4.45 12.23
C GLN A 349 1.25 -3.28 13.22
N VAL A 350 0.21 -3.07 14.02
CA VAL A 350 0.10 -1.92 14.94
C VAL A 350 0.24 -2.30 16.41
N CYS A 351 0.41 -3.60 16.70
CA CYS A 351 0.50 -4.12 18.05
C CYS A 351 1.18 -5.48 18.11
N ASP A 352 1.60 -5.90 19.31
CA ASP A 352 1.97 -7.28 19.55
C ASP A 352 0.76 -8.21 19.38
N ILE A 353 1.00 -9.43 18.87
CA ILE A 353 0.00 -10.45 18.60
C ILE A 353 0.44 -11.75 19.29
N ASP A 354 -0.32 -12.21 20.28
CA ASP A 354 -0.13 -13.52 20.93
C ASP A 354 -0.96 -14.63 20.26
N LEU A 355 -0.31 -15.71 19.84
CA LEU A 355 -0.98 -16.84 19.18
C LEU A 355 -1.40 -17.95 20.15
N THR A 356 -1.19 -17.78 21.47
CA THR A 356 -1.52 -18.79 22.50
C THR A 356 -2.95 -19.34 22.35
N ASP A 357 -3.91 -18.47 22.03
CA ASP A 357 -5.33 -18.84 21.93
C ASP A 357 -5.75 -19.46 20.60
N LYS A 358 -4.87 -19.44 19.59
CA LYS A 358 -5.11 -20.14 18.32
C LYS A 358 -4.79 -21.62 18.42
N GLY A 359 -4.09 -22.06 19.47
CA GLY A 359 -3.66 -23.45 19.60
C GLY A 359 -2.63 -23.78 18.52
N ASP A 360 -3.00 -24.64 17.58
CA ASP A 360 -2.14 -24.99 16.45
C ASP A 360 -2.30 -23.96 15.32
N TRP A 361 -1.22 -23.26 15.00
CA TRP A 361 -1.18 -22.27 13.95
C TRP A 361 -1.13 -22.94 12.57
N THR A 362 -2.02 -22.49 11.68
CA THR A 362 -1.96 -22.87 10.26
C THR A 362 -1.05 -21.88 9.52
N PRO A 363 0.05 -22.34 8.90
CA PRO A 363 0.94 -21.47 8.13
C PRO A 363 0.20 -20.65 7.07
N VAL A 364 0.57 -19.37 6.95
CA VAL A 364 -0.06 -18.45 6.00
C VAL A 364 0.77 -18.39 4.72
N ASN A 365 0.18 -18.69 3.57
CA ASN A 365 0.80 -18.43 2.28
C ASN A 365 0.62 -16.96 1.92
N PHE A 366 1.75 -16.25 1.76
CA PHE A 366 1.81 -14.80 1.76
C PHE A 366 2.21 -14.24 0.41
N SER A 367 1.51 -13.17 0.01
CA SER A 367 1.95 -12.27 -1.06
C SER A 367 1.68 -10.80 -0.73
N GLY A 368 2.58 -9.90 -1.15
CA GLY A 368 2.51 -8.46 -0.92
C GLY A 368 3.62 -7.95 0.02
N THR A 369 3.35 -6.83 0.71
CA THR A 369 4.28 -6.24 1.69
C THR A 369 3.69 -6.33 3.09
N TYR A 370 4.37 -7.02 4.00
CA TYR A 370 4.06 -7.08 5.42
C TYR A 370 5.11 -6.31 6.21
N ASP A 371 4.67 -5.29 6.93
CA ASP A 371 5.49 -4.49 7.83
C ASP A 371 5.07 -4.79 9.26
N GLY A 372 5.92 -5.49 10.01
CA GLY A 372 5.67 -5.81 11.40
C GLY A 372 5.62 -4.58 12.31
N GLY A 373 6.01 -3.40 11.81
CA GLY A 373 5.95 -2.15 12.57
C GLY A 373 6.89 -2.12 13.78
N GLY A 374 7.68 -3.18 13.98
CA GLY A 374 8.42 -3.40 15.20
C GLY A 374 7.63 -4.11 16.31
N HIS A 375 6.52 -4.73 16.00
CA HIS A 375 5.77 -5.52 16.98
C HIS A 375 6.12 -6.99 16.92
N ALA A 376 5.81 -7.69 18.00
CA ALA A 376 6.06 -9.11 18.14
C ALA A 376 4.83 -9.96 17.87
N VAL A 377 5.03 -11.06 17.15
CA VAL A 377 4.12 -12.21 17.14
C VAL A 377 4.68 -13.24 18.12
N LYS A 378 3.88 -13.67 19.10
CA LYS A 378 4.34 -14.46 20.24
C LYS A 378 3.65 -15.81 20.30
N ASN A 379 4.33 -16.79 20.92
CA ASN A 379 3.75 -18.06 21.33
C ASN A 379 3.09 -18.84 20.19
N MET A 380 3.66 -18.75 18.98
CA MET A 380 3.24 -19.56 17.85
C MET A 380 3.52 -21.04 18.14
N LYS A 381 2.53 -21.91 17.97
CA LYS A 381 2.70 -23.37 18.07
C LYS A 381 2.27 -24.03 16.76
N ILE A 382 3.11 -24.91 16.20
CA ILE A 382 2.78 -25.74 15.04
C ILE A 382 3.16 -27.19 15.32
N THR A 383 2.18 -28.08 15.20
CA THR A 383 2.31 -29.53 15.42
C THR A 383 1.80 -30.35 14.25
N GLN A 384 1.04 -29.72 13.33
CA GLN A 384 0.57 -30.37 12.12
C GLN A 384 1.41 -29.98 10.91
N VAL A 385 1.72 -30.99 10.09
CA VAL A 385 2.37 -30.79 8.79
C VAL A 385 1.33 -30.30 7.77
N PRO A 386 1.52 -29.14 7.14
CA PRO A 386 0.63 -28.65 6.09
C PRO A 386 0.81 -29.47 4.81
N VAL A 387 -0.23 -29.46 3.96
CA VAL A 387 -0.28 -30.26 2.72
C VAL A 387 0.87 -29.91 1.76
N ASP A 388 1.27 -28.63 1.71
CA ASP A 388 2.35 -28.16 0.85
C ASP A 388 3.76 -28.36 1.45
N GLY A 389 3.84 -28.87 2.69
CA GLY A 389 5.09 -29.15 3.39
C GLY A 389 5.84 -27.91 3.89
N ASN A 390 5.26 -26.71 3.77
CA ASN A 390 5.92 -25.46 4.14
C ASN A 390 5.47 -24.97 5.52
N VAL A 391 6.35 -25.05 6.50
CA VAL A 391 6.06 -24.79 7.91
C VAL A 391 6.75 -23.53 8.39
N GLY A 392 5.98 -22.64 9.00
CA GLY A 392 6.44 -21.40 9.65
C GLY A 392 5.26 -20.49 9.95
N LEU A 393 5.52 -19.29 10.49
CA LEU A 393 4.49 -18.25 10.59
C LEU A 393 3.85 -18.03 9.22
N PHE A 394 4.73 -17.85 8.22
CA PHE A 394 4.38 -17.94 6.81
C PHE A 394 4.84 -19.28 6.26
N GLY A 395 3.95 -20.00 5.58
CA GLY A 395 4.30 -21.25 4.89
C GLY A 395 5.20 -20.93 3.70
N SER A 396 4.61 -20.34 2.67
CA SER A 396 5.31 -19.82 1.50
C SER A 396 5.19 -18.30 1.39
N VAL A 397 6.24 -17.65 0.91
CA VAL A 397 6.22 -16.24 0.52
C VAL A 397 6.53 -16.16 -0.98
N THR A 398 5.65 -15.59 -1.80
CA THR A 398 5.80 -15.62 -3.28
C THR A 398 5.47 -14.29 -3.93
N GLY A 399 5.71 -14.13 -5.24
CA GLY A 399 5.26 -12.97 -6.01
C GLY A 399 6.00 -11.67 -5.67
N SER A 400 7.32 -11.74 -5.51
CA SER A 400 8.17 -10.57 -5.21
C SER A 400 7.79 -9.84 -3.92
N SER A 401 7.45 -10.61 -2.90
CA SER A 401 6.91 -10.11 -1.63
C SER A 401 7.98 -9.61 -0.67
N VAL A 402 7.59 -8.77 0.27
CA VAL A 402 8.48 -8.21 1.30
C VAL A 402 7.88 -8.44 2.69
N ILE A 403 8.62 -9.09 3.58
CA ILE A 403 8.34 -9.12 5.02
C ILE A 403 9.43 -8.32 5.71
N LYS A 404 9.06 -7.36 6.55
CA LYS A 404 10.05 -6.55 7.25
C LYS A 404 9.62 -6.16 8.66
N ASN A 405 10.60 -5.80 9.49
CA ASN A 405 10.41 -5.24 10.84
C ASN A 405 9.52 -6.08 11.77
N LEU A 406 9.62 -7.40 11.68
CA LEU A 406 8.77 -8.33 12.44
C LEU A 406 9.59 -9.11 13.47
N HIS A 407 9.13 -9.14 14.72
CA HIS A 407 9.57 -10.12 15.72
C HIS A 407 8.68 -11.36 15.64
N LEU A 408 9.27 -12.54 15.62
CA LEU A 408 8.63 -13.77 16.07
C LEU A 408 9.30 -14.24 17.36
N GLU A 409 8.54 -14.25 18.45
CA GLU A 409 9.02 -14.58 19.80
C GLU A 409 8.54 -15.96 20.22
N SER A 410 9.50 -16.80 20.60
CA SER A 410 9.31 -18.14 21.15
C SER A 410 8.41 -19.05 20.30
N PRO A 411 8.64 -19.17 18.98
CA PRO A 411 7.89 -20.13 18.18
C PRO A 411 8.25 -21.57 18.57
N GLU A 412 7.24 -22.41 18.75
CA GLU A 412 7.34 -23.84 19.01
C GLU A 412 6.85 -24.62 17.78
N ILE A 413 7.74 -25.36 17.14
CA ILE A 413 7.41 -26.22 16.00
C ILE A 413 7.83 -27.64 16.36
N GLU A 414 6.88 -28.56 16.45
CA GLU A 414 7.12 -29.97 16.74
C GLU A 414 6.37 -30.84 15.73
N VAL A 415 7.06 -31.25 14.65
CA VAL A 415 6.43 -31.95 13.52
C VAL A 415 7.19 -33.21 13.12
N GLU A 416 6.45 -34.19 12.56
CA GLU A 416 6.99 -35.44 12.04
C GLU A 416 6.67 -35.57 10.54
N ASN A 417 7.69 -35.74 9.70
CA ASN A 417 7.48 -36.10 8.29
C ASN A 417 7.30 -37.61 8.16
N THR A 418 6.04 -38.04 8.11
CA THR A 418 5.69 -39.45 7.90
C THR A 418 5.61 -39.86 6.43
N ASP A 419 5.63 -38.91 5.48
CA ASP A 419 5.61 -39.19 4.04
C ASP A 419 7.01 -39.06 3.43
N PRO A 420 7.69 -40.18 3.07
CA PRO A 420 9.03 -40.14 2.51
C PRO A 420 9.10 -39.56 1.09
N ASN A 421 7.97 -39.16 0.49
CA ASN A 421 7.93 -38.47 -0.80
C ASN A 421 7.68 -36.97 -0.67
N GLN A 422 7.25 -36.50 0.50
CA GLN A 422 7.06 -35.09 0.79
C GLN A 422 8.39 -34.50 1.27
N THR A 423 8.74 -33.32 0.77
CA THR A 423 9.80 -32.50 1.36
C THR A 423 9.16 -31.54 2.34
N LEU A 424 9.67 -31.47 3.57
CA LEU A 424 9.25 -30.44 4.51
C LEU A 424 10.27 -29.32 4.57
N ASN A 425 9.80 -28.08 4.40
CA ASN A 425 10.58 -26.86 4.55
C ASN A 425 10.12 -26.15 5.82
N ILE A 426 10.96 -26.15 6.86
CA ILE A 426 10.60 -25.62 8.18
C ILE A 426 11.48 -24.42 8.50
N GLY A 427 10.86 -23.26 8.70
CA GLY A 427 11.48 -22.09 9.29
C GLY A 427 10.58 -21.49 10.36
N GLY A 428 11.15 -20.90 11.41
CA GLY A 428 10.33 -20.20 12.40
C GLY A 428 9.43 -19.15 11.75
N LEU A 429 10.03 -18.29 10.91
CA LEU A 429 9.32 -17.21 10.23
C LEU A 429 8.73 -17.65 8.88
N VAL A 430 9.52 -18.32 8.04
CA VAL A 430 9.12 -18.69 6.67
C VAL A 430 9.48 -20.15 6.38
N GLY A 431 8.54 -20.97 5.93
CA GLY A 431 8.87 -22.32 5.43
C GLY A 431 9.73 -22.25 4.17
N GLN A 432 9.18 -21.64 3.11
CA GLN A 432 9.88 -21.42 1.84
C GLN A 432 9.74 -19.98 1.35
N LEU A 433 10.87 -19.26 1.25
CA LEU A 433 10.92 -17.92 0.68
C LEU A 433 11.08 -17.99 -0.84
N ASN A 434 10.20 -17.32 -1.57
CA ASN A 434 10.10 -17.28 -3.02
C ASN A 434 10.00 -18.65 -3.70
N ARG A 435 8.96 -19.42 -3.33
CA ARG A 435 8.62 -20.71 -3.97
C ARG A 435 8.20 -20.49 -5.44
N ALA A 436 8.64 -21.38 -6.33
CA ALA A 436 8.09 -21.45 -7.68
C ALA A 436 6.63 -21.94 -7.66
N LEU A 437 5.76 -21.25 -8.39
CA LEU A 437 4.35 -21.64 -8.48
C LEU A 437 4.21 -22.98 -9.22
N THR A 438 3.27 -23.84 -8.80
CA THR A 438 2.94 -25.02 -9.63
C THR A 438 2.25 -24.57 -10.92
N PRO A 439 2.26 -25.38 -11.99
CA PRO A 439 1.54 -25.05 -13.23
C PRO A 439 0.05 -24.74 -13.01
N GLU A 440 -0.59 -25.41 -12.05
CA GLU A 440 -1.99 -25.16 -11.69
C GLU A 440 -2.16 -23.83 -10.95
N GLU A 441 -1.25 -23.50 -10.02
CA GLU A 441 -1.25 -22.22 -9.30
C GLU A 441 -0.96 -21.06 -10.24
N GLU A 442 0.01 -21.24 -11.15
CA GLU A 442 0.32 -20.29 -12.21
C GLU A 442 -0.89 -20.10 -13.12
N ALA A 443 -1.55 -21.18 -13.56
CA ALA A 443 -2.76 -21.10 -14.38
C ALA A 443 -3.92 -20.41 -13.66
N ALA A 444 -4.14 -20.71 -12.38
CA ALA A 444 -5.16 -20.05 -11.57
C ALA A 444 -4.87 -18.56 -11.36
N ARG A 445 -3.59 -18.20 -11.14
CA ARG A 445 -3.13 -16.81 -11.04
C ARG A 445 -3.32 -16.08 -12.37
N ILE A 446 -2.90 -16.70 -13.49
CA ILE A 446 -3.11 -16.17 -14.84
C ILE A 446 -4.60 -15.95 -15.08
N GLN A 447 -5.45 -16.91 -14.74
CA GLN A 447 -6.89 -16.80 -14.92
C GLN A 447 -7.50 -15.70 -14.05
N ALA A 448 -7.05 -15.54 -12.80
CA ALA A 448 -7.50 -14.45 -11.93
C ALA A 448 -7.08 -13.09 -12.48
N ILE A 449 -5.82 -12.95 -12.92
CA ILE A 449 -5.31 -11.74 -13.57
C ILE A 449 -6.09 -11.46 -14.85
N GLU A 450 -6.35 -12.48 -15.66
CA GLU A 450 -7.13 -12.35 -16.88
C GLU A 450 -8.58 -11.95 -16.59
N ASN A 451 -9.22 -12.54 -15.59
CA ASN A 451 -10.58 -12.16 -15.18
C ASN A 451 -10.62 -10.72 -14.68
N ASN A 452 -9.73 -10.33 -13.76
CA ASN A 452 -9.64 -8.96 -13.26
C ASN A 452 -9.31 -7.96 -14.39
N LEU A 453 -8.43 -8.35 -15.29
CA LEU A 453 -8.12 -7.57 -16.48
C LEU A 453 -9.37 -7.44 -17.36
N ARG A 454 -10.09 -8.52 -17.64
CA ARG A 454 -11.30 -8.51 -18.46
C ARG A 454 -12.47 -7.77 -17.80
N GLU A 455 -12.60 -7.82 -16.48
CA GLU A 455 -13.60 -7.06 -15.71
C GLU A 455 -13.29 -5.56 -15.71
N SER A 456 -12.00 -5.20 -15.63
CA SER A 456 -11.57 -3.81 -15.73
C SER A 456 -11.53 -3.33 -17.19
N LEU A 457 -11.49 -4.24 -18.17
CA LEU A 457 -11.45 -3.93 -19.59
C LEU A 457 -12.86 -3.83 -20.18
N PRO A 458 -13.03 -2.96 -21.18
CA PRO A 458 -14.29 -2.84 -21.90
C PRO A 458 -14.68 -4.09 -22.71
N PRO A 459 -15.99 -4.32 -22.91
CA PRO A 459 -16.44 -5.37 -23.82
C PRO A 459 -16.04 -5.07 -25.28
N GLY A 460 -15.63 -6.11 -26.03
CA GLY A 460 -15.41 -6.04 -27.48
C GLY A 460 -13.99 -5.70 -27.94
N LEU A 461 -13.00 -5.66 -27.03
CA LEU A 461 -11.60 -5.52 -27.43
C LEU A 461 -11.12 -6.72 -28.27
N PRO A 462 -10.23 -6.50 -29.28
CA PRO A 462 -9.61 -7.60 -30.00
C PRO A 462 -8.83 -8.49 -29.04
N GLU A 463 -8.99 -9.81 -29.17
CA GLU A 463 -8.32 -10.78 -28.31
C GLU A 463 -6.79 -10.61 -28.34
N SER A 464 -6.22 -10.18 -29.47
CA SER A 464 -4.79 -9.88 -29.58
C SER A 464 -4.31 -8.75 -28.67
N VAL A 465 -5.16 -7.78 -28.34
CA VAL A 465 -4.84 -6.68 -27.41
C VAL A 465 -4.92 -7.16 -25.97
N ILE A 466 -5.94 -7.97 -25.64
CA ILE A 466 -6.10 -8.56 -24.30
C ILE A 466 -4.90 -9.46 -23.99
N GLN A 467 -4.47 -10.29 -24.95
CA GLN A 467 -3.30 -11.15 -24.79
C GLN A 467 -1.99 -10.37 -24.65
N ALA A 468 -1.86 -9.22 -25.32
CA ALA A 468 -0.68 -8.35 -25.16
C ALA A 468 -0.62 -7.71 -23.75
N LEU A 469 -1.77 -7.26 -23.22
CA LEU A 469 -1.87 -6.70 -21.86
C LEU A 469 -1.63 -7.77 -20.80
N LEU A 470 -2.25 -8.95 -20.96
CA LEU A 470 -2.04 -10.09 -20.08
C LEU A 470 -0.57 -10.49 -20.06
N SER A 471 0.08 -10.59 -21.22
CA SER A 471 1.51 -10.93 -21.31
C SER A 471 2.43 -9.91 -20.62
N GLU A 472 2.02 -8.65 -20.46
CA GLU A 472 2.79 -7.66 -19.72
C GLU A 472 2.58 -7.82 -18.21
N LEU A 473 1.32 -7.96 -17.76
CA LEU A 473 0.98 -8.15 -16.35
C LEU A 473 1.58 -9.43 -15.77
N LEU A 474 1.62 -10.51 -16.55
CA LEU A 474 2.16 -11.79 -16.10
C LEU A 474 3.67 -11.75 -15.83
N LYS A 475 4.43 -10.80 -16.39
CA LYS A 475 5.90 -10.74 -16.16
C LYS A 475 6.27 -10.41 -14.72
N GLU A 476 5.43 -9.64 -14.02
CA GLU A 476 5.65 -9.29 -12.61
C GLU A 476 5.02 -10.31 -11.66
N ASP A 477 3.98 -11.02 -12.11
CA ASP A 477 3.07 -11.79 -11.25
C ASP A 477 3.28 -13.32 -11.29
N THR A 478 3.89 -13.89 -12.33
CA THR A 478 4.18 -15.34 -12.40
C THR A 478 5.46 -15.74 -11.64
N GLY A 479 6.03 -14.83 -10.85
CA GLY A 479 7.00 -15.17 -9.81
C GLY A 479 8.46 -15.23 -10.25
N GLN A 480 8.80 -14.85 -11.49
CA GLN A 480 10.18 -14.48 -11.78
C GLN A 480 10.51 -13.20 -11.00
N GLY A 481 11.39 -13.28 -10.00
CA GLY A 481 11.59 -12.15 -9.11
C GLY A 481 12.34 -12.47 -7.83
N THR A 482 12.32 -11.51 -6.89
CA THR A 482 12.96 -11.64 -5.59
C THR A 482 11.94 -11.33 -4.50
N SER A 483 11.65 -12.32 -3.64
CA SER A 483 10.94 -12.05 -2.39
C SER A 483 11.95 -11.89 -1.26
N SER A 484 11.68 -10.99 -0.31
CA SER A 484 12.65 -10.61 0.70
C SER A 484 12.13 -10.59 2.13
N VAL A 485 13.02 -10.90 3.07
CA VAL A 485 12.87 -10.73 4.52
C VAL A 485 13.91 -9.72 4.99
N GLN A 486 13.47 -8.64 5.64
CA GLN A 486 14.35 -7.50 5.96
C GLN A 486 14.14 -7.00 7.40
N GLY A 487 15.19 -6.93 8.22
CA GLY A 487 15.01 -6.37 9.57
C GLY A 487 14.17 -7.26 10.50
N CYS A 488 14.05 -8.56 10.23
CA CYS A 488 13.19 -9.46 11.00
C CYS A 488 14.01 -10.23 12.06
N LYS A 489 13.36 -10.59 13.17
CA LYS A 489 13.98 -11.34 14.25
C LYS A 489 13.12 -12.54 14.64
N VAL A 490 13.76 -13.69 14.82
CA VAL A 490 13.19 -14.85 15.52
C VAL A 490 13.95 -15.02 16.84
N SER A 491 13.28 -14.98 17.98
CA SER A 491 13.92 -15.23 19.29
C SER A 491 13.40 -16.48 19.94
N GLN A 492 14.30 -17.21 20.59
CA GLN A 492 14.03 -18.43 21.35
C GLN A 492 13.21 -19.49 20.55
N PRO A 493 13.49 -19.73 19.26
CA PRO A 493 12.79 -20.77 18.54
C PRO A 493 13.05 -22.14 19.18
N THR A 494 12.00 -22.94 19.33
CA THR A 494 12.10 -24.35 19.70
C THR A 494 11.55 -25.17 18.53
N ILE A 495 12.44 -25.64 17.67
CA ILE A 495 12.07 -26.38 16.46
C ILE A 495 12.57 -27.81 16.60
N LYS A 496 11.65 -28.77 16.66
CA LYS A 496 11.89 -30.20 16.76
C LYS A 496 11.25 -30.90 15.58
N VAL A 497 12.06 -31.57 14.77
CA VAL A 497 11.61 -32.23 13.55
C VAL A 497 12.12 -33.67 13.53
N THR A 498 11.23 -34.60 13.19
CA THR A 498 11.60 -36.00 12.91
C THR A 498 11.18 -36.36 11.49
N GLY A 499 12.04 -37.03 10.73
CA GLY A 499 11.66 -37.58 9.42
C GLY A 499 12.72 -37.49 8.32
N GLU A 500 12.30 -37.93 7.13
CA GLU A 500 13.05 -37.94 5.87
C GLU A 500 12.76 -36.67 5.04
N ASN A 501 13.65 -36.26 4.13
CA ASN A 501 13.51 -35.08 3.27
C ASN A 501 13.11 -33.79 4.03
N VAL A 502 13.78 -33.52 5.14
CA VAL A 502 13.50 -32.33 5.96
C VAL A 502 14.58 -31.27 5.78
N ILE A 503 14.15 -30.03 5.59
CA ILE A 503 15.00 -28.85 5.43
C ILE A 503 14.60 -27.84 6.50
N VAL A 504 15.45 -27.65 7.51
CA VAL A 504 15.08 -26.97 8.76
C VAL A 504 16.02 -25.83 9.07
N GLY A 505 15.46 -24.63 9.30
CA GLY A 505 16.19 -23.45 9.76
C GLY A 505 15.48 -22.70 10.87
N GLY A 506 16.24 -21.88 11.60
CA GLY A 506 15.67 -21.04 12.67
C GLY A 506 14.75 -19.93 12.14
N LEU A 507 15.12 -19.29 11.03
CA LEU A 507 14.34 -18.23 10.37
C LEU A 507 13.58 -18.77 9.17
N ALA A 508 14.29 -19.43 8.25
CA ALA A 508 13.73 -19.95 7.00
C ALA A 508 14.08 -21.43 6.78
N GLY A 509 13.15 -22.21 6.24
CA GLY A 509 13.48 -23.55 5.73
C GLY A 509 14.34 -23.42 4.48
N ILE A 510 13.74 -22.91 3.40
CA ILE A 510 14.42 -22.64 2.12
C ILE A 510 14.44 -21.14 1.80
N VAL A 511 15.57 -20.68 1.25
CA VAL A 511 15.75 -19.34 0.66
C VAL A 511 15.87 -19.42 -0.85
N GLY A 512 14.78 -19.00 -1.53
CA GLY A 512 14.54 -19.08 -2.97
C GLY A 512 14.42 -20.48 -3.51
N ASP A 513 13.90 -20.60 -4.72
CA ASP A 513 13.74 -21.89 -5.40
C ASP A 513 14.86 -22.12 -6.42
N ASP A 514 15.21 -21.11 -7.22
CA ASP A 514 16.26 -21.21 -8.25
C ASP A 514 16.82 -19.84 -8.67
N GLN A 515 17.48 -19.78 -9.83
CA GLN A 515 18.02 -18.54 -10.41
C GLN A 515 16.94 -17.52 -10.84
N SER A 516 15.69 -17.95 -11.00
CA SER A 516 14.54 -17.16 -11.45
C SER A 516 13.66 -16.75 -10.28
N TYR A 517 13.55 -17.61 -9.26
CA TYR A 517 12.78 -17.41 -8.04
C TYR A 517 13.73 -17.22 -6.86
N LYS A 518 14.25 -16.01 -6.69
CA LYS A 518 15.28 -15.70 -5.67
C LYS A 518 14.66 -15.34 -4.33
N GLY A 519 15.23 -15.83 -3.24
CA GLY A 519 14.98 -15.32 -1.89
C GLY A 519 16.09 -14.35 -1.47
N GLU A 520 15.74 -13.27 -0.79
CA GLU A 520 16.71 -12.38 -0.16
C GLU A 520 16.41 -12.23 1.33
N ILE A 521 17.38 -12.55 2.19
CA ILE A 521 17.30 -12.26 3.62
C ILE A 521 18.38 -11.24 3.96
N LYS A 522 17.98 -10.12 4.56
CA LYS A 522 18.86 -9.01 4.88
C LYS A 522 18.59 -8.53 6.28
N ASP A 523 19.63 -8.14 7.01
CA ASP A 523 19.48 -7.49 8.31
C ASP A 523 18.57 -8.27 9.27
N SER A 524 18.64 -9.60 9.27
CA SER A 524 17.71 -10.45 10.01
C SER A 524 18.43 -11.42 10.94
N TYR A 525 17.76 -11.81 12.02
CA TYR A 525 18.43 -12.45 13.16
C TYR A 525 17.64 -13.63 13.72
N VAL A 526 18.36 -14.66 14.14
CA VAL A 526 17.83 -15.72 15.00
C VAL A 526 18.60 -15.70 16.32
N SER A 527 17.91 -15.59 17.44
CA SER A 527 18.56 -15.42 18.74
C SER A 527 18.09 -16.46 19.72
N GLU A 528 19.04 -17.10 20.42
CA GLU A 528 18.76 -18.13 21.42
C GLU A 528 17.96 -19.31 20.85
N GLY A 529 17.42 -20.19 21.70
CA GLY A 529 16.64 -21.34 21.24
C GLY A 529 17.45 -22.45 20.55
N SER A 530 16.74 -23.47 20.05
CA SER A 530 17.30 -24.71 19.54
C SER A 530 16.53 -25.24 18.33
N ILE A 531 17.28 -25.70 17.33
CA ILE A 531 16.81 -26.44 16.17
C ILE A 531 17.34 -27.87 16.30
N GLU A 532 16.45 -28.85 16.46
CA GLU A 532 16.79 -30.25 16.68
C GLU A 532 16.10 -31.12 15.64
N VAL A 533 16.88 -31.84 14.83
CA VAL A 533 16.35 -32.70 13.78
C VAL A 533 16.88 -34.12 13.97
N ASN A 534 15.99 -35.10 14.08
CA ASN A 534 16.35 -36.50 14.26
C ASN A 534 17.35 -36.76 15.42
N LYS A 535 17.25 -35.98 16.51
CA LYS A 535 18.18 -36.05 17.65
C LYS A 535 17.99 -37.28 18.54
N ASP A 536 16.74 -37.69 18.75
CA ASP A 536 16.36 -38.76 19.68
C ASP A 536 15.81 -40.02 18.97
N VAL A 537 16.19 -40.23 17.70
CA VAL A 537 15.69 -41.33 16.84
C VAL A 537 16.81 -42.27 16.44
N ASP A 538 16.47 -43.45 15.87
CA ASP A 538 17.47 -44.40 15.41
C ASP A 538 18.33 -43.74 14.32
N PRO A 539 19.65 -43.62 14.54
CA PRO A 539 20.54 -42.91 13.65
C PRO A 539 20.66 -43.50 12.25
N ASN A 540 20.16 -44.72 12.01
CA ASN A 540 20.23 -45.39 10.70
C ASN A 540 18.96 -45.26 9.86
N THR A 541 18.08 -44.31 10.18
CA THR A 541 16.73 -44.27 9.59
C THR A 541 16.62 -43.35 8.37
N TYR A 542 17.36 -42.24 8.34
CA TYR A 542 17.08 -41.12 7.42
C TYR A 542 18.30 -40.74 6.60
N GLU A 543 18.13 -40.48 5.30
CA GLU A 543 19.21 -40.23 4.36
C GLU A 543 19.33 -38.76 3.91
N LYS A 544 18.25 -37.98 3.89
CA LYS A 544 18.20 -36.61 3.34
C LYS A 544 17.71 -35.61 4.37
N VAL A 545 18.66 -34.94 5.00
CA VAL A 545 18.42 -33.99 6.09
C VAL A 545 19.31 -32.77 5.88
N TRP A 546 18.71 -31.58 5.85
CA TRP A 546 19.43 -30.30 5.83
C TRP A 546 19.03 -29.46 7.02
N VAL A 547 20.02 -29.05 7.83
CA VAL A 547 19.78 -28.25 9.03
C VAL A 547 20.76 -27.10 9.10
N GLY A 548 20.26 -25.91 9.40
CA GLY A 548 21.08 -24.75 9.74
C GLY A 548 20.47 -23.92 10.86
N ALA A 549 21.31 -23.31 11.70
CA ALA A 549 20.83 -22.51 12.83
C ALA A 549 20.14 -21.19 12.41
N PHE A 550 20.30 -20.76 11.16
CA PHE A 550 19.64 -19.57 10.60
C PHE A 550 18.66 -19.93 9.49
N ALA A 551 19.12 -20.60 8.45
CA ALA A 551 18.27 -21.13 7.38
C ALA A 551 18.62 -22.59 7.10
N GLY A 552 17.67 -23.39 6.63
CA GLY A 552 17.93 -24.78 6.28
C GLY A 552 18.80 -24.89 5.02
N LEU A 553 18.38 -24.23 3.93
CA LEU A 553 19.05 -24.24 2.64
C LEU A 553 18.88 -22.92 1.89
N VAL A 554 19.97 -22.41 1.32
CA VAL A 554 19.93 -21.38 0.27
C VAL A 554 19.97 -22.07 -1.08
N ASN A 555 18.83 -22.09 -1.78
CA ASN A 555 18.67 -22.76 -3.07
C ASN A 555 18.69 -21.75 -4.23
N GLY A 556 18.17 -20.53 -4.02
CA GLY A 556 18.21 -19.44 -4.99
C GLY A 556 18.25 -18.06 -4.31
N GLY A 557 19.28 -17.25 -4.55
CA GLY A 557 19.38 -15.91 -3.96
C GLY A 557 20.27 -15.82 -2.72
N SER A 558 20.08 -14.82 -1.87
CA SER A 558 21.14 -14.39 -0.95
C SER A 558 20.71 -14.17 0.50
N ILE A 559 21.65 -14.41 1.43
CA ILE A 559 21.56 -13.96 2.81
C ILE A 559 22.68 -12.96 3.07
N SER A 560 22.37 -11.81 3.65
CA SER A 560 23.38 -10.80 3.96
C SER A 560 23.16 -10.14 5.32
N ARG A 561 24.27 -9.78 5.98
CA ARG A 561 24.27 -8.96 7.22
C ARG A 561 23.31 -9.49 8.28
N SER A 562 23.32 -10.81 8.43
CA SER A 562 22.39 -11.55 9.26
C SER A 562 23.18 -12.40 10.26
N TYR A 563 22.55 -12.77 11.38
CA TYR A 563 23.24 -13.59 12.37
C TYR A 563 22.35 -14.59 13.09
N THR A 564 22.97 -15.64 13.64
CA THR A 564 22.32 -16.56 14.57
C THR A 564 23.12 -16.77 15.86
N THR A 565 22.43 -16.81 17.00
CA THR A 565 22.97 -17.32 18.27
C THR A 565 22.33 -18.63 18.73
N SER A 566 21.39 -19.15 17.93
CA SER A 566 20.71 -20.41 18.16
C SER A 566 21.66 -21.60 17.94
N SER A 567 21.36 -22.72 18.60
CA SER A 567 22.03 -23.99 18.31
C SER A 567 21.22 -24.80 17.30
N ALA A 568 21.91 -25.47 16.37
CA ALA A 568 21.31 -26.47 15.49
C ALA A 568 22.02 -27.82 15.66
N GLU A 569 21.23 -28.88 15.75
CA GLU A 569 21.67 -30.28 15.77
C GLU A 569 20.79 -31.08 14.79
N GLY A 570 21.39 -32.01 14.05
CA GLY A 570 20.73 -32.69 12.95
C GLY A 570 21.48 -33.96 12.58
N TYR A 571 20.79 -35.10 12.46
CA TYR A 571 21.43 -36.39 12.21
C TYR A 571 20.87 -37.14 11.00
N MET A 572 21.76 -37.81 10.28
CA MET A 572 21.43 -38.72 9.18
C MET A 572 22.18 -40.06 9.32
N GLN A 573 21.72 -41.05 8.55
CA GLN A 573 22.33 -42.37 8.42
C GLN A 573 23.77 -42.27 7.88
N PRO A 574 24.72 -43.00 8.48
CA PRO A 574 26.07 -43.08 7.96
C PRO A 574 26.16 -43.79 6.60
N THR A 575 27.13 -43.39 5.80
CA THR A 575 27.49 -44.13 4.58
C THR A 575 28.30 -45.38 4.96
N PRO A 576 27.92 -46.60 4.52
CA PRO A 576 28.67 -47.81 4.84
C PRO A 576 30.15 -47.71 4.43
N PRO A 577 31.11 -48.20 5.26
CA PRO A 577 30.91 -49.11 6.40
C PRO A 577 30.73 -48.42 7.76
N ASP A 578 30.60 -47.09 7.82
CA ASP A 578 30.45 -46.37 9.09
C ASP A 578 29.10 -46.71 9.76
N THR A 579 29.08 -46.73 11.09
CA THR A 579 27.90 -47.14 11.90
C THR A 579 27.38 -46.04 12.83
N ASP A 580 28.13 -44.96 12.98
CA ASP A 580 27.75 -43.84 13.86
C ASP A 580 26.96 -42.79 13.07
N PRO A 581 25.87 -42.23 13.62
CA PRO A 581 25.13 -41.13 12.99
C PRO A 581 26.04 -39.99 12.54
N VAL A 582 25.74 -39.43 11.37
CA VAL A 582 26.44 -38.27 10.85
C VAL A 582 25.69 -37.02 11.28
N GLU A 583 26.35 -36.15 12.07
CA GLU A 583 25.82 -34.82 12.36
C GLU A 583 25.95 -33.93 11.11
N VAL A 584 24.82 -33.45 10.58
CA VAL A 584 24.73 -32.67 9.34
C VAL A 584 24.45 -31.19 9.55
N ALA A 585 24.11 -30.79 10.79
CA ALA A 585 23.73 -29.42 11.09
C ALA A 585 24.88 -28.43 10.86
N GLN A 586 24.59 -27.39 10.09
CA GLN A 586 25.48 -26.27 9.88
C GLN A 586 25.26 -25.19 10.95
N GLY A 587 26.34 -24.49 11.29
CA GLY A 587 26.29 -23.38 12.23
C GLY A 587 25.44 -22.20 11.77
N PHE A 588 25.10 -22.11 10.48
CA PHE A 588 24.32 -21.02 9.91
C PHE A 588 23.31 -21.50 8.86
N THR A 589 23.78 -21.97 7.70
CA THR A 589 22.91 -22.48 6.61
C THR A 589 23.65 -23.50 5.75
N ASN A 590 22.93 -24.21 4.89
CA ASN A 590 23.47 -24.94 3.74
C ASN A 590 23.32 -24.10 2.47
N VAL A 591 24.17 -24.34 1.46
CA VAL A 591 24.03 -23.74 0.12
C VAL A 591 23.97 -24.87 -0.89
N VAL A 592 23.03 -24.79 -1.85
CA VAL A 592 22.87 -25.82 -2.88
C VAL A 592 24.13 -25.96 -3.75
N ASP A 593 24.43 -27.18 -4.19
CA ASP A 593 25.49 -27.48 -5.14
C ASP A 593 24.90 -28.19 -6.38
N PRO A 594 25.16 -27.71 -7.62
CA PRO A 594 25.91 -26.52 -7.98
C PRO A 594 25.19 -25.22 -7.61
N VAL A 595 25.97 -24.22 -7.18
CA VAL A 595 25.46 -22.90 -6.74
C VAL A 595 24.93 -22.09 -7.93
N PRO A 596 23.63 -21.70 -7.97
CA PRO A 596 23.11 -20.83 -9.02
C PRO A 596 23.73 -19.42 -8.98
N ALA A 597 23.66 -18.72 -10.11
CA ALA A 597 24.25 -17.39 -10.21
C ALA A 597 23.57 -16.39 -9.26
N GLY A 598 24.38 -15.71 -8.44
CA GLY A 598 23.90 -14.78 -7.43
C GLY A 598 23.38 -15.45 -6.14
N THR A 599 23.57 -16.76 -5.99
CA THR A 599 23.25 -17.48 -4.77
C THR A 599 24.41 -17.47 -3.78
N GLY A 600 24.17 -17.16 -2.51
CA GLY A 600 25.21 -17.24 -1.49
C GLY A 600 24.94 -16.44 -0.20
N VAL A 601 25.96 -16.38 0.66
CA VAL A 601 25.89 -15.68 1.94
C VAL A 601 26.99 -14.62 1.99
N THR A 602 26.71 -13.46 2.61
CA THR A 602 27.68 -12.38 2.77
C THR A 602 27.57 -11.71 4.14
N ASP A 603 28.72 -11.32 4.71
CA ASP A 603 28.83 -10.57 5.97
C ASP A 603 27.90 -11.06 7.09
N SER A 604 27.82 -12.38 7.27
CA SER A 604 26.89 -13.01 8.22
C SER A 604 27.64 -13.77 9.31
N PHE A 605 26.98 -13.97 10.46
CA PHE A 605 27.66 -14.42 11.68
C PHE A 605 26.91 -15.52 12.42
N THR A 606 27.65 -16.40 13.08
CA THR A 606 27.11 -17.45 13.95
C THR A 606 27.88 -17.57 15.26
N LYS A 607 27.16 -17.97 16.32
CA LYS A 607 27.76 -18.33 17.62
C LYS A 607 28.47 -19.67 17.62
N THR A 608 28.02 -20.61 16.80
CA THR A 608 28.54 -21.97 16.81
C THR A 608 28.83 -22.35 15.37
N LEU A 609 30.04 -22.08 14.90
CA LEU A 609 30.43 -22.46 13.54
C LEU A 609 30.66 -23.98 13.49
N LYS A 610 29.96 -24.68 12.59
CA LYS A 610 30.05 -26.14 12.38
C LYS A 610 30.41 -26.44 10.91
N GLY A 611 31.11 -27.55 10.66
CA GLY A 611 31.36 -28.10 9.32
C GLY A 611 32.35 -27.34 8.43
N ASN A 612 32.38 -27.68 7.14
CA ASN A 612 33.05 -26.89 6.11
C ASN A 612 32.32 -25.54 5.99
N THR A 613 33.05 -24.46 6.24
CA THR A 613 32.48 -23.11 6.36
C THR A 613 31.81 -22.65 5.07
N VAL A 614 30.55 -22.23 5.16
CA VAL A 614 29.89 -21.49 4.08
C VAL A 614 30.61 -20.16 3.89
N ASP A 615 31.03 -19.89 2.66
CA ASP A 615 31.67 -18.62 2.30
C ASP A 615 30.77 -17.44 2.69
N GLY A 616 31.36 -16.44 3.36
CA GLY A 616 30.66 -15.25 3.83
C GLY A 616 30.04 -15.37 5.23
N VAL A 617 30.16 -16.53 5.91
CA VAL A 617 29.78 -16.73 7.31
C VAL A 617 31.02 -16.73 8.22
N LYS A 618 30.96 -16.05 9.37
CA LYS A 618 32.01 -16.02 10.39
C LYS A 618 31.49 -16.41 11.76
N GLU A 619 32.37 -16.95 12.61
CA GLU A 619 32.06 -17.11 14.02
C GLU A 619 32.21 -15.75 14.75
N PHE A 620 31.43 -15.51 15.80
CA PHE A 620 31.66 -14.32 16.62
C PHE A 620 33.01 -14.40 17.32
N GLY A 621 33.91 -13.47 16.99
CA GLY A 621 35.26 -13.39 17.56
C GLY A 621 35.62 -11.99 18.05
N PRO A 622 36.52 -11.85 19.05
CA PRO A 622 36.90 -10.55 19.62
C PRO A 622 37.55 -9.57 18.62
N SER A 623 38.06 -10.05 17.48
CA SER A 623 38.64 -9.24 16.40
C SER A 623 37.83 -9.26 15.09
N GLU A 624 36.73 -10.00 15.04
CA GLU A 624 35.91 -10.23 13.85
C GLU A 624 34.47 -9.76 14.07
N TRP A 625 34.29 -8.76 14.95
CA TRP A 625 32.98 -8.17 15.18
C TRP A 625 32.41 -7.58 13.89
N PRO A 626 31.10 -7.77 13.64
CA PRO A 626 30.45 -7.11 12.51
C PRO A 626 30.61 -5.60 12.61
N SER A 627 30.82 -4.93 11.49
CA SER A 627 30.98 -3.46 11.43
C SER A 627 29.73 -2.70 11.92
N TRP A 628 28.62 -3.41 12.02
CA TRP A 628 27.32 -2.96 12.53
C TRP A 628 27.09 -3.31 14.01
N GLY A 629 28.09 -3.75 14.78
CA GLY A 629 28.02 -4.01 16.24
C GLY A 629 29.23 -3.47 17.03
N THR A 630 29.12 -3.40 18.37
CA THR A 630 30.21 -2.97 19.28
C THR A 630 30.86 -4.16 20.00
N SER A 631 32.14 -4.08 20.37
CA SER A 631 32.90 -5.18 21.00
C SER A 631 32.38 -5.69 22.35
N ASP A 632 31.54 -4.90 23.03
CA ASP A 632 31.17 -5.10 24.43
C ASP A 632 29.72 -5.65 24.61
N GLU A 633 28.95 -5.73 23.53
CA GLU A 633 27.57 -6.24 23.50
C GLU A 633 27.37 -7.10 22.24
N TRP A 634 26.62 -8.21 22.33
CA TRP A 634 26.27 -9.03 21.15
C TRP A 634 25.73 -8.14 20.01
N PRO A 635 26.04 -8.43 18.73
CA PRO A 635 25.75 -7.49 17.66
C PRO A 635 24.26 -7.16 17.58
N LYS A 636 23.88 -5.95 18.00
CA LYS A 636 22.60 -5.34 17.66
C LYS A 636 22.80 -4.67 16.32
N ALA A 637 22.21 -5.23 15.30
CA ALA A 637 22.50 -4.76 13.97
C ALA A 637 21.82 -3.43 13.68
N ASN A 638 22.64 -2.49 13.20
CA ASN A 638 22.16 -1.28 12.58
C ASN A 638 21.58 -1.64 11.21
N SER A 639 20.26 -1.52 11.05
CA SER A 639 19.62 -1.62 9.74
C SER A 639 20.23 -0.58 8.79
N THR A 640 20.66 -1.00 7.59
CA THR A 640 21.10 -0.06 6.54
C THR A 640 19.97 0.18 5.53
N LEU A 641 18.72 -0.02 5.93
CA LEU A 641 17.59 0.37 5.11
C LEU A 641 17.58 1.91 5.11
N ASP A 642 18.21 2.50 4.09
CA ASP A 642 18.36 3.95 3.91
C ASP A 642 17.02 4.69 3.81
N ASN A 643 15.90 3.97 3.66
CA ASN A 643 14.56 4.53 3.55
C ASN A 643 13.56 3.74 4.39
N TYR A 644 13.49 3.99 5.70
CA TYR A 644 12.23 4.12 6.45
C TYR A 644 12.44 5.08 7.64
N TRP A 645 11.68 6.17 7.61
CA TRP A 645 11.43 7.21 8.62
C TRP A 645 12.57 8.18 8.96
N GLY A 646 12.16 9.45 9.05
CA GLY A 646 13.02 10.62 9.02
C GLY A 646 13.83 10.82 10.30
N ASN A 647 14.93 11.53 10.11
CA ASN A 647 15.84 12.05 11.12
C ASN A 647 15.09 12.84 12.22
N MET A 648 14.76 12.18 13.32
CA MET A 648 14.29 12.83 14.55
C MET A 648 15.51 13.42 15.26
N GLY A 649 15.76 14.71 15.01
CA GLY A 649 16.94 15.45 15.47
C GLY A 649 17.28 15.30 16.97
N SER A 650 18.52 15.69 17.31
CA SER A 650 19.15 15.41 18.60
C SER A 650 18.46 16.06 19.83
N THR A 651 18.48 15.26 20.90
CA THR A 651 17.93 15.38 22.26
C THR A 651 18.11 16.74 23.01
N PRO A 652 17.37 16.99 24.13
CA PRO A 652 16.70 16.03 25.02
C PRO A 652 15.16 16.06 25.04
N SER A 653 14.60 14.88 25.31
CA SER A 653 13.21 14.45 25.20
C SER A 653 12.35 14.70 26.45
N ASN A 654 11.03 14.66 26.23
CA ASN A 654 10.03 14.09 27.14
C ASN A 654 8.94 13.42 26.27
N TYR A 655 9.27 12.31 25.60
CA TYR A 655 8.31 11.44 24.90
C TYR A 655 8.80 9.98 24.95
N PRO A 656 7.90 8.98 25.01
CA PRO A 656 8.26 7.56 25.07
C PRO A 656 9.02 7.10 23.83
N THR A 657 9.95 6.17 24.05
CA THR A 657 10.88 5.60 23.10
C THR A 657 10.18 4.54 22.24
N LEU A 658 10.21 4.68 20.92
CA LEU A 658 9.87 3.61 19.96
C LEU A 658 10.89 2.47 20.10
N VAL A 659 10.42 1.25 20.36
CA VAL A 659 11.29 0.08 20.59
C VAL A 659 11.42 -0.72 19.30
N TRP A 660 12.50 -0.50 18.56
CA TRP A 660 13.46 -1.57 18.26
C TRP A 660 14.84 -1.08 18.64
N GLU A 661 15.61 -1.96 19.28
CA GLU A 661 16.90 -1.67 19.91
C GLU A 661 17.92 -1.05 18.94
N SER A 662 17.86 0.26 18.77
CA SER A 662 18.96 1.08 18.29
C SER A 662 19.11 2.28 19.23
N ARG A 663 20.34 2.57 19.64
CA ARG A 663 20.64 3.78 20.39
C ARG A 663 20.31 4.99 19.51
N LEU A 664 19.47 5.86 20.06
CA LEU A 664 19.47 7.30 19.80
C LEU A 664 20.91 7.82 19.69
N GLN A 665 21.19 8.65 18.69
CA GLN A 665 22.24 9.66 18.82
C GLN A 665 21.72 10.84 19.65
#